data_AF-A0AAP0R5T5-F1
#
_entry.id   AF-A0AAP0R5T5-F1
#
_cell.length_a   1.000
_cell.length_b   1.000
_cell.length_c   1.000
_cell.angle_alpha   90.00
_cell.angle_beta   90.00
_cell.angle_gamma   90.00
#
_symmetry.space_group_name_H-M   'P 1'
#
loop_
_entity.id
_entity.type
_entity.pdbx_description
1 polymer ?
#
loop_
_entity_poly.entity_id
_entity_poly.type
_entity_poly.pdbx_seq_one_letter_code
_entity_poly.pdbx_strand_id
1 'polypeptide(L)'
;MEMELLKNMDNDGEVEERKDDKKQQRQRGGIKTMPFILANEICDRFATTGFHANMITYLTQKLNLPLVQASNTLTNFSGTSSFTPLIGALIADSFAGRFWTIIVASIIYELGLVSITISAVLPSLRPPPCPTQENCKEASTSQLWVLYICLLLTSVGTGGIRPCVVPFAADQFDMTRSAVARRSWNFFNWFYFSMGMATLTALTFIVYIQDNVGWGWGLGIPTVGMALSIVAFVIGSRLYKMVKPGGSPFVRLAQVIVAAVKKRKAALPADPGLLYENKELDAAISSQGRLLHTNQFKWVDKAAVVTDADATESNPPNLWRLATVHRVEELKSIIRMLPIWAAGILLVTSQSHQHSFTIQQARTMDRHLSHSFQIPPASLSIIRVVTMLIGLVLYERLFVPFARRFTGNPSGITCLQRMGIGFMVNILATIAASSVEIKRKAVASNHNLLDKPTAIIPISVFWLVPQFSLHGIAEVFMSVGHLEFLYDQSPESMRSTAVALNWMTTSVGNYIGTLLVSLVHKYSGKKKNWLPNRNLNRGRLEYYYGLVTGIQVINLIYYVICAYFYTYKPLEEVSEKSKENGVDLTTDNIPSKPLNGASGDGEDCIGALDGTHVRVKVSPIDAPRYRGKYYLVDAGYMLKSSLLPPYRGIRYHLKEYSTRAPKNARELFNHRHASLRNAIERCFGVLKKRFPIIGSLTDPTYSFDTQTEIILACSILHNFLMGVDPDENIIAEVDRELENGTQPREALRYRDNDDEDARRGAIIRDNIAAAMWNDYVLN
;
A
#
# COMPACT_ATOMS: atom_id res chain seq x y z
N MET A 1 -8.21 -10.29 63.35
CA MET A 1 -9.53 -10.55 62.73
C MET A 1 -10.26 -9.25 62.36
N GLU A 2 -10.22 -8.17 63.14
CA GLU A 2 -10.77 -6.85 62.72
C GLU A 2 -9.91 -6.12 61.67
N MET A 3 -8.61 -6.39 61.60
CA MET A 3 -7.70 -5.73 60.65
C MET A 3 -7.76 -6.31 59.22
N GLU A 4 -8.33 -7.52 59.05
CA GLU A 4 -8.59 -8.13 57.73
C GLU A 4 -9.96 -7.73 57.17
N LEU A 5 -10.94 -7.43 58.04
CA LEU A 5 -12.25 -6.93 57.62
C LEU A 5 -12.19 -5.51 57.06
N LEU A 6 -11.37 -4.64 57.64
CA LEU A 6 -11.15 -3.27 57.11
C LEU A 6 -10.39 -3.28 55.78
N LYS A 7 -9.49 -4.24 55.57
CA LYS A 7 -8.70 -4.36 54.32
C LYS A 7 -9.50 -4.91 53.14
N ASN A 8 -10.55 -5.70 53.42
CA ASN A 8 -11.47 -6.20 52.40
C ASN A 8 -12.53 -5.16 52.02
N MET A 9 -12.92 -4.25 52.93
CA MET A 9 -13.85 -3.16 52.62
C MET A 9 -13.24 -2.05 51.73
N ASP A 10 -11.94 -1.77 51.85
CA ASP A 10 -11.25 -0.84 50.93
C ASP A 10 -11.02 -1.45 49.53
N ASN A 11 -10.84 -2.78 49.44
CA ASN A 11 -10.64 -3.48 48.17
C ASN A 11 -11.96 -3.61 47.37
N ASP A 12 -13.10 -3.79 48.03
CA ASP A 12 -14.40 -3.84 47.36
C ASP A 12 -14.85 -2.46 46.86
N GLY A 13 -14.48 -1.38 47.57
CA GLY A 13 -14.67 0.01 47.13
C GLY A 13 -13.85 0.37 45.88
N GLU A 14 -12.58 -0.06 45.79
CA GLU A 14 -11.74 0.15 44.59
C GLU A 14 -12.19 -0.73 43.39
N VAL A 15 -12.82 -1.88 43.64
CA VAL A 15 -13.32 -2.77 42.59
C VAL A 15 -14.69 -2.32 42.05
N GLU A 16 -15.53 -1.68 42.87
CA GLU A 16 -16.75 -1.00 42.39
C GLU A 16 -16.44 0.32 41.66
N GLU A 17 -15.48 1.14 42.13
CA GLU A 17 -15.04 2.33 41.37
C GLU A 17 -14.45 1.96 40.00
N ARG A 18 -13.68 0.85 39.89
CA ARG A 18 -13.19 0.36 38.58
C ARG A 18 -14.28 -0.25 37.69
N LYS A 19 -15.42 -0.67 38.23
CA LYS A 19 -16.56 -1.18 37.45
C LYS A 19 -17.49 -0.07 36.99
N ASP A 20 -17.62 1.02 37.75
CA ASP A 20 -18.39 2.18 37.33
C ASP A 20 -17.62 3.13 36.40
N ASP A 21 -16.28 3.17 36.44
CA ASP A 21 -15.47 3.88 35.41
C ASP A 21 -15.52 3.20 34.02
N LYS A 22 -16.02 1.96 33.93
CA LYS A 22 -16.32 1.29 32.66
C LYS A 22 -17.72 1.63 32.11
N LYS A 23 -18.57 2.33 32.87
CA LYS A 23 -19.84 2.88 32.39
C LYS A 23 -19.65 4.35 31.97
N GLN A 24 -19.73 4.58 30.66
CA GLN A 24 -19.66 5.88 29.95
C GLN A 24 -18.28 6.42 29.52
N GLN A 25 -17.29 5.57 29.22
CA GLN A 25 -16.33 6.00 28.19
C GLN A 25 -17.04 6.08 26.84
N ARG A 26 -17.54 7.29 26.52
CA ARG A 26 -18.08 7.68 25.20
C ARG A 26 -17.15 7.11 24.13
N GLN A 27 -17.59 6.10 23.35
CA GLN A 27 -16.75 5.46 22.34
C GLN A 27 -16.19 6.53 21.40
N ARG A 28 -14.88 6.79 21.53
CA ARG A 28 -14.13 7.71 20.67
C ARG A 28 -13.66 6.97 19.41
N GLY A 29 -13.60 7.67 18.29
CA GLY A 29 -13.31 7.09 16.99
C GLY A 29 -14.54 6.63 16.22
N GLY A 30 -14.31 5.89 15.14
CA GLY A 30 -15.34 5.41 14.22
C GLY A 30 -15.76 6.42 13.17
N ILE A 31 -16.72 6.02 12.32
CA ILE A 31 -17.13 6.71 11.09
C ILE A 31 -17.55 8.18 11.33
N LYS A 32 -18.07 8.49 12.52
CA LYS A 32 -18.52 9.86 12.89
C LYS A 32 -17.39 10.90 12.86
N THR A 33 -16.14 10.47 13.00
CA THR A 33 -14.96 11.35 12.95
C THR A 33 -14.55 11.71 11.52
N MET A 34 -14.93 10.89 10.54
CA MET A 34 -14.38 10.96 9.19
C MET A 34 -14.75 12.22 8.41
N PRO A 35 -15.98 12.77 8.47
CA PRO A 35 -16.30 14.00 7.75
C PRO A 35 -15.35 15.15 8.09
N PHE A 36 -14.93 15.27 9.36
CA PHE A 36 -14.02 16.33 9.82
C PHE A 36 -12.59 16.12 9.32
N ILE A 37 -12.09 14.87 9.34
CA ILE A 37 -10.76 14.53 8.85
C ILE A 37 -10.70 14.67 7.31
N LEU A 38 -11.74 14.18 6.63
CA LEU A 38 -11.90 14.27 5.18
C LEU A 38 -11.99 15.71 4.69
N ALA A 39 -12.78 16.55 5.35
CA ALA A 39 -12.90 17.97 4.98
C ALA A 39 -11.53 18.65 5.02
N ASN A 40 -10.73 18.38 6.06
CA ASN A 40 -9.38 18.92 6.18
C ASN A 40 -8.46 18.46 5.03
N GLU A 41 -8.45 17.17 4.70
CA GLU A 41 -7.60 16.67 3.60
C GLU A 41 -8.07 17.18 2.22
N ILE A 42 -9.39 17.21 1.97
CA ILE A 42 -9.95 17.71 0.70
C ILE A 42 -9.58 19.18 0.51
N CYS A 43 -9.72 20.01 1.55
CA CYS A 43 -9.35 21.41 1.51
C CYS A 43 -7.83 21.60 1.36
N ASP A 44 -7.00 20.80 2.05
CA ASP A 44 -5.54 20.82 1.86
C ASP A 44 -5.14 20.50 0.41
N ARG A 45 -5.73 19.44 -0.17
CA ARG A 45 -5.46 19.03 -1.56
C ARG A 45 -5.92 20.08 -2.55
N PHE A 46 -7.11 20.64 -2.35
CA PHE A 46 -7.64 21.72 -3.16
C PHE A 46 -6.73 22.96 -3.09
N ALA A 47 -6.32 23.36 -1.89
CA ALA A 47 -5.49 24.54 -1.69
C ALA A 47 -4.08 24.36 -2.24
N THR A 48 -3.41 23.25 -1.91
CA THR A 48 -2.05 22.94 -2.38
C THR A 48 -2.01 22.87 -3.91
N THR A 49 -2.99 22.18 -4.52
CA THR A 49 -3.04 22.04 -5.99
C THR A 49 -3.29 23.40 -6.64
N GLY A 50 -4.29 24.15 -6.18
CA GLY A 50 -4.64 25.46 -6.73
C GLY A 50 -3.51 26.47 -6.60
N PHE A 51 -2.82 26.46 -5.45
CA PHE A 51 -1.63 27.26 -5.22
C PHE A 51 -0.46 26.88 -6.14
N HIS A 52 -0.11 25.59 -6.21
CA HIS A 52 1.12 25.16 -6.88
C HIS A 52 1.00 25.16 -8.41
N ALA A 53 -0.17 24.80 -8.94
CA ALA A 53 -0.37 24.54 -10.37
C ALA A 53 -0.03 25.73 -11.28
N ASN A 54 -0.30 26.96 -10.85
CA ASN A 54 -0.07 28.16 -11.66
C ASN A 54 0.96 29.12 -11.06
N MET A 55 1.66 28.73 -9.99
CA MET A 55 2.60 29.62 -9.29
C MET A 55 3.71 30.17 -10.21
N ILE A 56 4.15 29.39 -11.19
CA ILE A 56 5.15 29.86 -12.17
C ILE A 56 4.67 31.11 -12.94
N THR A 57 3.37 31.21 -13.22
CA THR A 57 2.75 32.36 -13.87
C THR A 57 2.73 33.56 -12.94
N TYR A 58 2.44 33.38 -11.65
CA TYR A 58 2.52 34.46 -10.65
C TYR A 58 3.92 35.05 -10.57
N LEU A 59 4.93 34.19 -10.42
CA LEU A 59 6.34 34.61 -10.29
C LEU A 59 6.82 35.35 -11.55
N THR A 60 6.47 34.86 -12.73
CA THR A 60 6.93 35.46 -14.00
C THR A 60 6.14 36.71 -14.40
N GLN A 61 4.86 36.83 -14.07
CA GLN A 61 4.01 37.94 -14.55
C GLN A 61 3.68 39.00 -13.51
N LYS A 62 3.51 38.60 -12.25
CA LYS A 62 3.15 39.54 -11.19
C LYS A 62 4.37 40.02 -10.43
N LEU A 63 5.37 39.15 -10.24
CA LEU A 63 6.66 39.53 -9.64
C LEU A 63 7.75 39.83 -10.68
N ASN A 64 7.45 39.68 -11.98
CA ASN A 64 8.33 39.94 -13.11
C ASN A 64 9.69 39.23 -13.02
N LEU A 65 9.73 38.04 -12.39
CA LEU A 65 10.98 37.31 -12.22
C LEU A 65 11.43 36.63 -13.52
N PRO A 66 12.74 36.57 -13.77
CA PRO A 66 13.33 35.72 -14.81
C PRO A 66 12.83 34.28 -14.73
N LEU A 67 12.54 33.65 -15.88
CA LEU A 67 12.02 32.28 -15.95
C LEU A 67 12.86 31.28 -15.13
N VAL A 68 14.18 31.34 -15.28
CA VAL A 68 15.10 30.43 -14.56
C VAL A 68 15.03 30.65 -13.06
N GLN A 69 15.05 31.91 -12.61
CA GLN A 69 14.95 32.23 -11.18
C GLN A 69 13.59 31.84 -10.59
N ALA A 70 12.50 32.08 -11.33
CA ALA A 70 11.15 31.70 -10.93
C ALA A 70 10.99 30.18 -10.84
N SER A 71 11.49 29.44 -11.83
CA SER A 71 11.46 27.98 -11.84
C SER A 71 12.30 27.39 -10.71
N ASN A 72 13.54 27.87 -10.52
CA ASN A 72 14.41 27.46 -9.41
C ASN A 72 13.74 27.72 -8.05
N THR A 73 13.04 28.85 -7.89
CA THR A 73 12.30 29.17 -6.65
C THR A 73 11.21 28.14 -6.39
N LEU A 74 10.41 27.80 -7.42
CA LEU A 74 9.32 26.84 -7.29
C LEU A 74 9.83 25.41 -7.04
N THR A 75 10.91 25.02 -7.72
CA THR A 75 11.55 23.71 -7.53
C THR A 75 12.18 23.61 -6.14
N ASN A 76 12.85 24.65 -5.65
CA ASN A 76 13.36 24.68 -4.27
C ASN A 76 12.23 24.59 -3.24
N PHE A 77 11.12 25.31 -3.47
CA PHE A 77 9.94 25.18 -2.62
C PHE A 77 9.38 23.74 -2.62
N SER A 78 9.26 23.11 -3.79
CA SER A 78 8.82 21.71 -3.91
C SER A 78 9.79 20.75 -3.21
N GLY A 79 11.10 21.03 -3.30
CA GLY A 79 12.15 20.32 -2.58
C GLY A 79 12.01 20.41 -1.06
N THR A 80 11.79 21.62 -0.54
CA THR A 80 11.58 21.88 0.89
C THR A 80 10.26 21.27 1.40
N SER A 81 9.15 21.45 0.69
CA SER A 81 7.84 20.87 1.03
C SER A 81 7.82 19.34 0.99
N SER A 82 8.74 18.73 0.26
CA SER A 82 8.94 17.27 0.27
C SER A 82 9.92 16.80 1.35
N PHE A 83 10.76 17.68 1.89
CA PHE A 83 11.66 17.35 3.01
C PHE A 83 10.96 17.44 4.37
N THR A 84 10.14 18.48 4.57
CA THR A 84 9.47 18.76 5.84
C THR A 84 8.57 17.64 6.38
N PRO A 85 7.94 16.75 5.56
CA PRO A 85 7.26 15.55 6.05
C PRO A 85 8.10 14.63 6.92
N LEU A 86 9.40 14.52 6.66
CA LEU A 86 10.29 13.72 7.49
C LEU A 86 10.36 14.30 8.91
N ILE A 87 10.49 15.62 9.03
CA ILE A 87 10.51 16.33 10.31
C ILE A 87 9.16 16.22 11.00
N GLY A 88 8.06 16.40 10.26
CA GLY A 88 6.70 16.25 10.78
C GLY A 88 6.42 14.87 11.36
N ALA A 89 6.82 13.81 10.65
CA ALA A 89 6.70 12.43 11.12
C ALA A 89 7.52 12.19 12.40
N LEU A 90 8.77 12.67 12.44
CA LEU A 90 9.64 12.56 13.62
C LEU A 90 9.02 13.24 14.85
N ILE A 91 8.47 14.44 14.68
CA ILE A 91 7.80 15.19 15.74
C ILE A 91 6.59 14.42 16.27
N ALA A 92 5.74 13.91 15.37
CA ALA A 92 4.53 13.19 15.72
C ALA A 92 4.82 11.87 16.45
N ASP A 93 5.79 11.10 15.97
CA ASP A 93 6.10 9.77 16.50
C ASP A 93 6.99 9.81 17.75
N SER A 94 7.73 10.90 17.98
CA SER A 94 8.65 11.03 19.13
C SER A 94 8.04 11.72 20.35
N PHE A 95 7.25 12.79 20.17
CA PHE A 95 6.78 13.58 21.33
C PHE A 95 5.35 14.10 21.25
N ALA A 96 4.92 14.70 20.13
CA ALA A 96 3.68 15.48 20.09
C ALA A 96 2.42 14.61 19.93
N GLY A 97 2.56 13.46 19.28
CA GLY A 97 1.44 12.71 18.75
C GLY A 97 0.88 13.32 17.46
N ARG A 98 0.13 12.52 16.70
CA ARG A 98 -0.37 12.86 15.36
C ARG A 98 -1.35 14.03 15.39
N PHE A 99 -2.27 14.07 16.37
CA PHE A 99 -3.30 15.12 16.47
C PHE A 99 -2.69 16.52 16.66
N TRP A 100 -1.81 16.69 17.65
CA TRP A 100 -1.19 17.99 17.93
C TRP A 100 -0.28 18.45 16.80
N THR A 101 0.44 17.52 16.16
CA THR A 101 1.27 17.82 15.00
C THR A 101 0.43 18.38 13.85
N ILE A 102 -0.74 17.77 13.56
CA ILE A 102 -1.66 18.26 12.52
C ILE A 102 -2.16 19.68 12.86
N ILE A 103 -2.61 19.92 14.09
CA ILE A 103 -3.13 21.25 14.48
C ILE A 103 -2.09 22.34 14.32
N VAL A 104 -0.90 22.17 14.90
CA VAL A 104 0.17 23.17 14.84
C VAL A 104 0.61 23.39 13.40
N ALA A 105 0.75 22.31 12.63
CA ALA A 105 1.14 22.39 11.23
C ALA A 105 0.08 23.08 10.36
N SER A 106 -1.20 22.83 10.60
CA SER A 106 -2.31 23.51 9.90
C SER A 106 -2.34 25.01 10.20
N ILE A 107 -2.07 25.43 11.44
CA ILE A 107 -1.98 26.86 11.78
C ILE A 107 -0.81 27.51 11.04
N ILE A 108 0.37 26.87 11.02
CA ILE A 108 1.55 27.37 10.28
C ILE A 108 1.25 27.43 8.77
N TYR A 109 0.55 26.43 8.24
CA TYR A 109 0.15 26.39 6.84
C TYR A 109 -0.80 27.55 6.49
N GLU A 110 -1.82 27.78 7.33
CA GLU A 110 -2.78 28.86 7.17
C GLU A 110 -2.10 30.23 7.19
N LEU A 111 -1.14 30.45 8.11
CA LEU A 111 -0.32 31.68 8.13
C LEU A 111 0.43 31.89 6.81
N GLY A 112 0.95 30.83 6.19
CA GLY A 112 1.57 30.88 4.86
C GLY A 112 0.60 31.28 3.75
N LEU A 113 -0.61 30.69 3.73
CA LEU A 113 -1.65 30.98 2.75
C LEU A 113 -2.22 32.40 2.90
N VAL A 114 -2.47 32.84 4.13
CA VAL A 114 -2.89 34.21 4.44
C VAL A 114 -1.82 35.21 4.00
N SER A 115 -0.54 34.95 4.32
CA SER A 115 0.56 35.85 3.98
C SER A 115 0.73 36.01 2.46
N ILE A 116 0.63 34.92 1.69
CA ILE A 116 0.73 35.03 0.22
C ILE A 116 -0.50 35.71 -0.40
N THR A 117 -1.69 35.48 0.16
CA THR A 117 -2.91 36.15 -0.29
C THR A 117 -2.81 37.66 -0.04
N ILE A 118 -2.35 38.07 1.14
CA ILE A 118 -2.08 39.47 1.47
C ILE A 118 -1.04 40.07 0.51
N SER A 119 0.05 39.33 0.23
CA SER A 119 1.08 39.76 -0.72
C SER A 119 0.55 39.94 -2.14
N ALA A 120 -0.47 39.18 -2.55
CA ALA A 120 -1.10 39.31 -3.87
C ALA A 120 -2.09 40.48 -3.95
N VAL A 121 -2.76 40.82 -2.83
CA VAL A 121 -3.76 41.89 -2.77
C VAL A 121 -3.11 43.26 -2.57
N LEU A 122 -2.12 43.38 -1.67
CA LEU A 122 -1.50 44.66 -1.33
C LEU A 122 -0.55 45.15 -2.45
N PRO A 123 -0.82 46.32 -3.08
CA PRO A 123 0.03 46.85 -4.13
C PRO A 123 1.48 47.11 -3.71
N SER A 124 1.70 47.48 -2.44
CA SER A 124 3.05 47.76 -1.90
C SER A 124 3.96 46.53 -1.84
N LEU A 125 3.37 45.33 -1.79
CA LEU A 125 4.10 44.06 -1.67
C LEU A 125 4.40 43.41 -3.04
N ARG A 126 4.11 44.09 -4.15
CA ARG A 126 4.42 43.62 -5.51
C ARG A 126 4.99 44.74 -6.38
N PRO A 127 5.76 44.42 -7.44
CA PRO A 127 6.21 45.43 -8.37
C PRO A 127 5.03 46.02 -9.17
N PRO A 128 5.21 47.20 -9.80
CA PRO A 128 4.18 47.79 -10.62
C PRO A 128 3.80 46.86 -11.78
N PRO A 129 2.52 46.85 -12.20
CA PRO A 129 2.05 46.01 -13.29
C PRO A 129 2.80 46.35 -14.59
N CYS A 130 3.25 45.32 -15.30
CA CYS A 130 3.99 45.45 -16.55
C CYS A 130 3.26 44.68 -17.67
N PRO A 131 2.33 45.34 -18.40
CA PRO A 131 1.50 44.68 -19.41
C PRO A 131 2.28 44.18 -20.63
N THR A 132 3.31 44.92 -21.04
CA THR A 132 4.11 44.62 -22.23
C THR A 132 5.11 43.49 -21.99
N GLN A 133 5.40 43.14 -20.73
CA GLN A 133 6.45 42.18 -20.32
C GLN A 133 7.86 42.54 -20.86
N GLU A 134 8.04 43.76 -21.35
CA GLU A 134 9.28 44.31 -21.87
C GLU A 134 9.83 45.35 -20.88
N ASN A 135 11.12 45.25 -20.54
CA ASN A 135 11.80 46.15 -19.58
C ASN A 135 11.09 46.33 -18.23
N CYS A 136 10.41 45.29 -17.73
CA CYS A 136 9.74 45.33 -16.45
C CYS A 136 10.70 45.44 -15.27
N LYS A 137 10.29 46.20 -14.25
CA LYS A 137 10.94 46.22 -12.93
C LYS A 137 10.64 44.92 -12.20
N GLU A 138 11.69 44.22 -11.83
CA GLU A 138 11.63 42.99 -11.04
C GLU A 138 11.21 43.31 -9.60
N ALA A 139 10.66 42.32 -8.89
CA ALA A 139 10.32 42.46 -7.48
C ALA A 139 11.53 42.87 -6.64
N SER A 140 11.33 43.77 -5.68
CA SER A 140 12.41 44.18 -4.78
C SER A 140 12.83 43.04 -3.86
N THR A 141 14.03 43.14 -3.27
CA THR A 141 14.52 42.16 -2.29
C THR A 141 13.56 41.99 -1.11
N SER A 142 12.95 43.08 -0.63
CA SER A 142 11.95 43.01 0.45
C SER A 142 10.68 42.26 0.04
N GLN A 143 10.17 42.49 -1.17
CA GLN A 143 9.01 41.77 -1.72
C GLN A 143 9.30 40.27 -1.89
N LEU A 144 10.52 39.93 -2.30
CA LEU A 144 10.95 38.53 -2.42
C LEU A 144 11.11 37.83 -1.06
N TRP A 145 11.61 38.52 -0.04
CA TRP A 145 11.66 37.96 1.32
C TRP A 145 10.28 37.62 1.86
N VAL A 146 9.27 38.47 1.62
CA VAL A 146 7.88 38.17 1.99
C VAL A 146 7.43 36.87 1.30
N LEU A 147 7.64 36.76 -0.02
CA LEU A 147 7.33 35.54 -0.77
C LEU A 147 8.04 34.31 -0.17
N TYR A 148 9.35 34.38 0.09
CA TYR A 148 10.11 33.25 0.62
C TYR A 148 9.63 32.82 2.01
N ILE A 149 9.26 33.76 2.87
CA ILE A 149 8.65 33.45 4.18
C ILE A 149 7.31 32.73 3.98
N CYS A 150 6.46 33.20 3.06
CA CYS A 150 5.20 32.53 2.75
C CYS A 150 5.43 31.08 2.27
N LEU A 151 6.34 30.90 1.31
CA LEU A 151 6.70 29.58 0.77
C LEU A 151 7.28 28.65 1.86
N LEU A 152 8.09 29.18 2.77
CA LEU A 152 8.65 28.41 3.88
C LEU A 152 7.56 27.98 4.87
N LEU A 153 6.69 28.90 5.30
CA LEU A 153 5.56 28.60 6.19
C LEU A 153 4.65 27.53 5.58
N THR A 154 4.30 27.68 4.29
CA THR A 154 3.52 26.68 3.56
C THR A 154 4.23 25.32 3.50
N SER A 155 5.55 25.30 3.29
CA SER A 155 6.33 24.05 3.26
C SER A 155 6.35 23.36 4.63
N VAL A 156 6.56 24.12 5.71
CA VAL A 156 6.59 23.58 7.08
C VAL A 156 5.21 23.05 7.48
N GLY A 157 4.15 23.81 7.21
CA GLY A 157 2.79 23.41 7.53
C GLY A 157 2.33 22.16 6.76
N THR A 158 2.50 22.14 5.43
CA THR A 158 2.19 20.93 4.63
C THR A 158 3.03 19.72 5.06
N GLY A 159 4.27 19.95 5.50
CA GLY A 159 5.16 18.93 6.05
C GLY A 159 4.66 18.28 7.33
N GLY A 160 4.03 19.01 8.25
CA GLY A 160 3.48 18.40 9.47
C GLY A 160 2.17 17.63 9.22
N ILE A 161 1.37 18.07 8.25
CA ILE A 161 0.05 17.49 7.94
C ILE A 161 0.17 16.14 7.21
N ARG A 162 0.87 16.13 6.06
CA ARG A 162 0.93 14.97 5.15
C ARG A 162 1.31 13.63 5.78
N PRO A 163 2.35 13.52 6.65
CA PRO A 163 2.72 12.24 7.24
C PRO A 163 1.76 11.79 8.35
N CYS A 164 0.93 12.70 8.90
CA CYS A 164 0.12 12.44 10.08
C CYS A 164 -1.35 12.15 9.76
N VAL A 165 -1.93 12.79 8.73
CA VAL A 165 -3.39 12.73 8.49
C VAL A 165 -3.88 11.33 8.13
N VAL A 166 -3.21 10.63 7.21
CA VAL A 166 -3.65 9.28 6.78
C VAL A 166 -3.53 8.26 7.93
N PRO A 167 -2.40 8.18 8.67
CA PRO A 167 -2.32 7.34 9.85
C PRO A 167 -3.34 7.74 10.93
N PHE A 168 -3.58 9.04 11.14
CA PHE A 168 -4.57 9.52 12.10
C PHE A 168 -5.99 9.11 11.72
N ALA A 169 -6.34 9.12 10.43
CA ALA A 169 -7.61 8.63 9.91
C ALA A 169 -7.75 7.11 10.11
N ALA A 170 -6.67 6.36 9.88
CA ALA A 170 -6.64 4.91 10.10
C ALA A 170 -6.83 4.55 11.58
N ASP A 171 -6.22 5.32 12.49
CA ASP A 171 -6.36 5.12 13.95
C ASP A 171 -7.81 5.24 14.44
N GLN A 172 -8.70 5.88 13.66
CA GLN A 172 -10.11 6.01 14.01
C GLN A 172 -10.89 4.70 13.83
N PHE A 173 -10.36 3.75 13.05
CA PHE A 173 -10.98 2.45 12.82
C PHE A 173 -10.25 1.35 13.58
N ASP A 174 -11.02 0.49 14.25
CA ASP A 174 -10.48 -0.73 14.82
C ASP A 174 -10.41 -1.81 13.72
N MET A 175 -9.24 -1.94 13.10
CA MET A 175 -8.99 -2.88 11.99
C MET A 175 -9.01 -4.35 12.42
N THR A 176 -9.05 -4.64 13.72
CA THR A 176 -9.10 -6.02 14.25
C THR A 176 -10.44 -6.71 14.02
N ARG A 177 -11.52 -5.95 13.75
CA ARG A 177 -12.86 -6.50 13.50
C ARG A 177 -13.11 -6.65 11.99
N SER A 178 -13.33 -7.87 11.53
CA SER A 178 -13.54 -8.23 10.10
C SER A 178 -14.66 -7.42 9.40
N ALA A 179 -15.76 -7.11 10.12
CA ALA A 179 -16.84 -6.26 9.60
C ALA A 179 -16.43 -4.79 9.38
N VAL A 180 -15.46 -4.29 10.16
CA VAL A 180 -14.93 -2.93 10.04
C VAL A 180 -13.94 -2.86 8.87
N ALA A 181 -13.14 -3.92 8.63
CA ALA A 181 -12.21 -3.99 7.50
C ALA A 181 -12.91 -3.84 6.13
N ARG A 182 -14.03 -4.53 5.91
CA ARG A 182 -14.80 -4.43 4.65
C ARG A 182 -15.42 -3.04 4.44
N ARG A 183 -15.93 -2.41 5.51
CA ARG A 183 -16.49 -1.05 5.44
C ARG A 183 -15.39 0.02 5.29
N SER A 184 -14.19 -0.23 5.82
CA SER A 184 -13.02 0.64 5.70
C SER A 184 -12.48 0.70 4.26
N TRP A 185 -12.49 -0.43 3.53
CA TRP A 185 -12.08 -0.45 2.11
C TRP A 185 -12.92 0.44 1.19
N ASN A 186 -14.26 0.40 1.34
CA ASN A 186 -15.15 1.30 0.60
C ASN A 186 -14.90 2.77 0.96
N PHE A 187 -14.51 3.06 2.21
CA PHE A 187 -14.16 4.40 2.63
C PHE A 187 -12.87 4.91 1.97
N PHE A 188 -11.80 4.09 1.92
CA PHE A 188 -10.56 4.49 1.26
C PHE A 188 -10.77 4.79 -0.23
N ASN A 189 -11.61 4.01 -0.92
CA ASN A 189 -11.96 4.30 -2.31
C ASN A 189 -12.65 5.66 -2.47
N TRP A 190 -13.62 5.97 -1.58
CA TRP A 190 -14.29 7.27 -1.59
C TRP A 190 -13.34 8.43 -1.24
N PHE A 191 -12.40 8.20 -0.33
CA PHE A 191 -11.35 9.15 0.02
C PHE A 191 -10.45 9.49 -1.18
N TYR A 192 -9.96 8.48 -1.90
CA TYR A 192 -9.13 8.72 -3.10
C TYR A 192 -9.93 9.41 -4.21
N PHE A 193 -11.20 9.03 -4.40
CA PHE A 193 -12.08 9.68 -5.36
C PHE A 193 -12.29 11.17 -5.04
N SER A 194 -12.56 11.51 -3.78
CA SER A 194 -12.78 12.91 -3.37
C SER A 194 -11.52 13.77 -3.51
N MET A 195 -10.33 13.23 -3.22
CA MET A 195 -9.06 13.91 -3.48
C MET A 195 -8.82 14.15 -4.98
N GLY A 196 -9.17 13.19 -5.84
CA GLY A 196 -9.11 13.34 -7.29
C GLY A 196 -10.00 14.47 -7.78
N MET A 197 -11.25 14.52 -7.31
CA MET A 197 -12.19 15.59 -7.61
C MET A 197 -11.70 16.97 -7.13
N ALA A 198 -11.14 17.05 -5.90
CA ALA A 198 -10.56 18.29 -5.38
C ALA A 198 -9.43 18.82 -6.27
N THR A 199 -8.56 17.92 -6.74
CA THR A 199 -7.45 18.24 -7.64
C THR A 199 -7.97 18.75 -9.00
N LEU A 200 -8.97 18.09 -9.59
CA LEU A 200 -9.56 18.51 -10.86
C LEU A 200 -10.26 19.88 -10.75
N THR A 201 -11.01 20.11 -9.67
CA THR A 201 -11.65 21.40 -9.41
C THR A 201 -10.61 22.50 -9.24
N ALA A 202 -9.51 22.24 -8.53
CA ALA A 202 -8.43 23.22 -8.39
C ALA A 202 -7.76 23.55 -9.73
N LEU A 203 -7.43 22.55 -10.55
CA LEU A 203 -6.78 22.75 -11.86
C LEU A 203 -7.66 23.44 -12.91
N THR A 204 -8.98 23.39 -12.74
CA THR A 204 -9.95 24.07 -13.62
C THR A 204 -10.38 25.42 -13.04
N PHE A 205 -11.12 25.40 -11.94
CA PHE A 205 -11.78 26.56 -11.37
C PHE A 205 -10.80 27.57 -10.78
N ILE A 206 -9.88 27.13 -9.91
CA ILE A 206 -8.93 28.05 -9.26
C ILE A 206 -7.94 28.62 -10.27
N VAL A 207 -7.39 27.79 -11.15
CA VAL A 207 -6.47 28.27 -12.20
C VAL A 207 -7.17 29.27 -13.12
N TYR A 208 -8.43 29.02 -13.48
CA TYR A 208 -9.22 29.98 -14.27
C TYR A 208 -9.41 31.32 -13.54
N ILE A 209 -9.72 31.29 -12.25
CA ILE A 209 -9.84 32.52 -11.43
C ILE A 209 -8.50 33.26 -11.37
N GLN A 210 -7.38 32.56 -11.17
CA GLN A 210 -6.05 33.16 -11.08
C GLN A 210 -5.66 33.91 -12.37
N ASP A 211 -5.96 33.34 -13.54
CA ASP A 211 -5.59 33.91 -14.84
C ASP A 211 -6.59 34.96 -15.35
N ASN A 212 -7.89 34.76 -15.17
CA ASN A 212 -8.93 35.61 -15.79
C ASN A 212 -9.59 36.62 -14.84
N VAL A 213 -9.67 36.33 -13.54
CA VAL A 213 -10.33 37.22 -12.55
C VAL A 213 -9.29 37.99 -11.74
N GLY A 214 -8.32 37.28 -11.17
CA GLY A 214 -7.23 37.88 -10.43
C GLY A 214 -6.64 36.99 -9.33
N TRP A 215 -5.39 37.27 -8.98
CA TRP A 215 -4.61 36.49 -8.03
C TRP A 215 -5.10 36.60 -6.58
N GLY A 216 -5.73 37.73 -6.19
CA GLY A 216 -6.29 37.90 -4.86
C GLY A 216 -7.38 36.86 -4.56
N TRP A 217 -8.37 36.73 -5.44
CA TRP A 217 -9.41 35.69 -5.32
C TRP A 217 -8.88 34.28 -5.54
N GLY A 218 -7.97 34.12 -6.50
CA GLY A 218 -7.38 32.82 -6.84
C GLY A 218 -6.54 32.18 -5.73
N LEU A 219 -5.98 32.98 -4.81
CA LEU A 219 -5.29 32.51 -3.61
C LEU A 219 -6.17 32.60 -2.35
N GLY A 220 -7.08 33.57 -2.30
CA GLY A 220 -7.99 33.78 -1.16
C GLY A 220 -9.02 32.67 -0.99
N ILE A 221 -9.62 32.15 -2.08
CA ILE A 221 -10.61 31.06 -1.99
C ILE A 221 -10.00 29.79 -1.34
N PRO A 222 -8.83 29.29 -1.81
CA PRO A 222 -8.08 28.24 -1.11
C PRO A 222 -7.82 28.52 0.37
N THR A 223 -7.41 29.75 0.70
CA THR A 223 -7.10 30.18 2.07
C THR A 223 -8.33 30.09 2.98
N VAL A 224 -9.45 30.67 2.56
CA VAL A 224 -10.71 30.59 3.32
C VAL A 224 -11.19 29.14 3.46
N GLY A 225 -11.07 28.33 2.41
CA GLY A 225 -11.40 26.91 2.45
C GLY A 225 -10.58 26.13 3.49
N MET A 226 -9.27 26.38 3.55
CA MET A 226 -8.39 25.78 4.54
C MET A 226 -8.70 26.27 5.97
N ALA A 227 -8.94 27.57 6.17
CA ALA A 227 -9.35 28.10 7.48
C ALA A 227 -10.62 27.41 8.01
N LEU A 228 -11.65 27.25 7.17
CA LEU A 228 -12.89 26.55 7.52
C LEU A 228 -12.64 25.07 7.86
N SER A 229 -11.73 24.42 7.14
CA SER A 229 -11.42 23.01 7.39
C SER A 229 -10.68 22.80 8.70
N ILE A 230 -9.81 23.73 9.10
CA ILE A 230 -9.13 23.72 10.42
C ILE A 230 -10.16 23.84 11.54
N VAL A 231 -11.12 24.77 11.42
CA VAL A 231 -12.20 24.93 12.41
C VAL A 231 -13.02 23.65 12.51
N ALA A 232 -13.40 23.04 11.39
CA ALA A 232 -14.12 21.77 11.38
C ALA A 232 -13.31 20.65 12.05
N PHE A 233 -12.01 20.56 11.75
CA PHE A 233 -11.13 19.55 12.33
C PHE A 233 -11.02 19.70 13.87
N VAL A 234 -10.92 20.93 14.38
CA VAL A 234 -10.89 21.23 15.82
C VAL A 234 -12.23 20.92 16.50
N ILE A 235 -13.36 21.22 15.87
CA ILE A 235 -14.70 20.87 16.40
C ILE A 235 -14.82 19.35 16.57
N GLY A 236 -14.25 18.56 15.65
CA GLY A 236 -14.18 17.11 15.73
C GLY A 236 -13.31 16.54 16.86
N SER A 237 -12.50 17.37 17.55
CA SER A 237 -11.51 16.91 18.55
C SER A 237 -12.08 16.03 19.66
N ARG A 238 -13.31 16.29 20.11
CA ARG A 238 -13.98 15.50 21.16
C ARG A 238 -14.38 14.11 20.71
N LEU A 239 -14.40 13.85 19.40
CA LEU A 239 -14.80 12.57 18.80
C LEU A 239 -13.59 11.69 18.46
N TYR A 240 -12.38 12.24 18.33
CA TYR A 240 -11.22 11.50 17.87
C TYR A 240 -10.66 10.53 18.91
N LYS A 241 -10.17 9.38 18.42
CA LYS A 241 -9.30 8.48 19.16
C LYS A 241 -7.84 8.96 19.00
N MET A 242 -7.19 9.29 20.12
CA MET A 242 -5.80 9.75 20.14
C MET A 242 -4.89 8.62 20.64
N VAL A 243 -3.99 8.15 19.78
CA VAL A 243 -3.02 7.09 20.08
C VAL A 243 -1.73 7.72 20.61
N LYS A 244 -1.12 7.11 21.64
CA LYS A 244 0.16 7.57 22.20
C LYS A 244 1.32 7.29 21.21
N PRO A 245 2.37 8.13 21.15
CA PRO A 245 3.50 7.91 20.25
C PRO A 245 4.27 6.62 20.58
N GLY A 246 4.69 5.87 19.55
CA GLY A 246 5.38 4.57 19.68
C GLY A 246 6.91 4.63 19.71
N GLY A 247 7.50 5.84 19.68
CA GLY A 247 8.95 6.06 19.62
C GLY A 247 9.50 6.09 18.19
N SER A 248 10.72 6.61 18.02
CA SER A 248 11.31 6.86 16.69
C SER A 248 12.01 5.63 16.09
N PRO A 249 11.63 5.18 14.89
CA PRO A 249 12.34 4.13 14.16
C PRO A 249 13.82 4.44 13.90
N PHE A 250 14.18 5.72 13.74
CA PHE A 250 15.55 6.15 13.48
C PHE A 250 16.48 5.92 14.67
N VAL A 251 15.95 6.00 15.90
CA VAL A 251 16.73 5.70 17.11
C VAL A 251 17.13 4.22 17.11
N ARG A 252 16.25 3.32 16.66
CA ARG A 252 16.55 1.88 16.56
C ARG A 252 17.63 1.60 15.51
N LEU A 253 17.56 2.25 14.35
CA LEU A 253 18.63 2.14 13.35
C LEU A 253 19.97 2.66 13.88
N ALA A 254 19.97 3.81 14.57
CA ALA A 254 21.17 4.38 15.15
C ALA A 254 21.78 3.47 16.23
N GLN A 255 20.94 2.85 17.07
CA GLN A 255 21.35 1.84 18.07
C GLN A 255 22.12 0.68 17.42
N VAL A 256 21.59 0.12 16.33
CA VAL A 256 22.24 -0.98 15.59
C VAL A 256 23.58 -0.54 15.01
N ILE A 257 23.66 0.64 14.37
CA ILE A 257 24.90 1.17 13.80
C ILE A 257 25.96 1.36 14.89
N VAL A 258 25.59 1.99 16.01
CA VAL A 258 26.49 2.24 17.13
C VAL A 258 26.97 0.93 17.76
N ALA A 259 26.08 -0.05 17.96
CA ALA A 259 26.42 -1.36 18.47
C ALA A 259 27.39 -2.11 17.54
N ALA A 260 27.13 -2.11 16.22
CA ALA A 260 28.01 -2.72 15.22
C ALA A 260 29.41 -2.08 15.21
N VAL A 261 29.49 -0.75 15.31
CA VAL A 261 30.78 -0.02 15.34
C VAL A 261 31.55 -0.30 16.63
N LYS A 262 30.89 -0.32 17.79
CA LYS A 262 31.50 -0.67 19.07
C LYS A 262 32.05 -2.11 19.05
N LYS A 263 31.31 -3.04 18.45
CA LYS A 263 31.69 -4.46 18.33
C LYS A 263 32.47 -4.78 17.06
N ARG A 264 33.04 -3.80 16.35
CA ARG A 264 33.76 -4.03 15.09
C ARG A 264 34.92 -5.03 15.19
N LYS A 265 35.55 -5.15 16.37
CA LYS A 265 36.65 -6.08 16.65
C LYS A 265 36.20 -7.47 17.12
N ALA A 266 34.91 -7.67 17.41
CA ALA A 266 34.39 -8.95 17.85
C ALA A 266 34.39 -9.97 16.68
N ALA A 267 34.68 -11.22 17.01
CA ALA A 267 34.57 -12.34 16.07
C ALA A 267 33.09 -12.64 15.81
N LEU A 268 32.75 -12.90 14.55
CA LEU A 268 31.38 -13.30 14.19
C LEU A 268 31.26 -14.81 14.39
N PRO A 269 30.23 -15.30 15.13
CA PRO A 269 29.98 -16.73 15.27
C PRO A 269 29.76 -17.40 13.90
N ALA A 270 30.20 -18.66 13.75
CA ALA A 270 29.99 -19.43 12.53
C ALA A 270 28.52 -19.88 12.37
N ASP A 271 27.82 -20.07 13.49
CA ASP A 271 26.41 -20.43 13.52
C ASP A 271 25.53 -19.18 13.75
N PRO A 272 24.62 -18.83 12.81
CA PRO A 272 23.68 -17.73 12.97
C PRO A 272 22.75 -17.85 14.19
N GLY A 273 22.52 -19.08 14.69
CA GLY A 273 21.70 -19.32 15.89
C GLY A 273 22.30 -18.80 17.19
N LEU A 274 23.59 -18.42 17.20
CA LEU A 274 24.29 -17.85 18.36
C LEU A 274 24.14 -16.33 18.47
N LEU A 275 23.47 -15.68 17.51
CA LEU A 275 23.18 -14.26 17.55
C LEU A 275 22.06 -13.96 18.54
N TYR A 276 22.10 -12.78 19.14
CA TYR A 276 21.13 -12.38 20.16
C TYR A 276 19.72 -12.21 19.58
N GLU A 277 18.77 -13.01 20.07
CA GLU A 277 17.35 -12.93 19.74
C GLU A 277 16.52 -12.71 21.01
N ASN A 278 15.56 -11.79 20.98
CA ASN A 278 14.64 -11.57 22.10
C ASN A 278 13.21 -11.30 21.57
N LYS A 279 12.35 -12.31 21.72
CA LYS A 279 10.97 -12.27 21.18
C LYS A 279 10.08 -11.27 21.91
N GLU A 280 10.26 -11.07 23.21
CA GLU A 280 9.43 -10.14 24.00
C GLU A 280 9.75 -8.69 23.66
N LEU A 281 11.04 -8.38 23.50
CA LEU A 281 11.49 -7.03 23.14
C LEU A 281 11.06 -6.64 21.71
N ASP A 282 11.00 -7.61 20.81
CA ASP A 282 10.66 -7.39 19.40
C ASP A 282 9.16 -7.55 19.11
N ALA A 283 8.35 -8.05 20.06
CA ALA A 283 6.91 -8.28 19.87
C ALA A 283 6.12 -7.03 19.44
N ALA A 284 6.53 -5.85 19.92
CA ALA A 284 5.90 -4.57 19.54
C ALA A 284 6.22 -4.14 18.10
N ILE A 285 7.26 -4.70 17.49
CA ILE A 285 7.79 -4.29 16.17
C ILE A 285 7.66 -5.38 15.09
N SER A 286 7.42 -6.63 15.49
CA SER A 286 7.26 -7.79 14.59
C SER A 286 5.82 -8.35 14.58
N SER A 287 4.83 -7.49 14.32
CA SER A 287 3.40 -7.84 14.49
C SER A 287 2.82 -8.73 13.38
N GLN A 288 3.42 -8.79 12.19
CA GLN A 288 3.01 -9.61 11.05
C GLN A 288 4.09 -10.62 10.60
N GLY A 289 5.24 -10.66 11.27
CA GLY A 289 6.31 -11.61 10.99
C GLY A 289 7.67 -11.15 11.48
N ARG A 290 8.58 -12.11 11.71
CA ARG A 290 9.96 -11.84 12.10
C ARG A 290 10.87 -11.87 10.86
N LEU A 291 11.72 -10.85 10.71
CA LEU A 291 12.77 -10.85 9.71
C LEU A 291 13.83 -11.91 10.04
N LEU A 292 14.13 -12.76 9.05
CA LEU A 292 15.14 -13.81 9.14
C LEU A 292 16.54 -13.27 8.82
N HIS A 293 17.55 -13.89 9.44
CA HIS A 293 18.95 -13.55 9.21
C HIS A 293 19.35 -13.72 7.74
N THR A 294 20.03 -12.71 7.18
CA THR A 294 20.56 -12.74 5.82
C THR A 294 22.09 -12.66 5.80
N ASN A 295 22.71 -13.39 4.86
CA ASN A 295 24.16 -13.46 4.71
C ASN A 295 24.83 -12.18 4.14
N GLN A 296 24.04 -11.17 3.76
CA GLN A 296 24.55 -9.90 3.22
C GLN A 296 24.87 -8.94 4.37
N PHE A 297 25.89 -8.09 4.17
CA PHE A 297 26.34 -7.09 5.17
C PHE A 297 26.71 -7.71 6.54
N LYS A 298 27.46 -8.82 6.54
CA LYS A 298 27.87 -9.56 7.76
C LYS A 298 28.53 -8.74 8.86
N TRP A 299 29.10 -7.58 8.52
CA TRP A 299 29.69 -6.68 9.51
C TRP A 299 28.65 -6.07 10.46
N VAL A 300 27.39 -5.91 10.03
CA VAL A 300 26.29 -5.37 10.84
C VAL A 300 25.83 -6.40 11.87
N ASP A 301 25.97 -7.70 11.58
CA ASP A 301 25.63 -8.79 12.51
C ASP A 301 26.44 -8.77 13.80
N LYS A 302 27.59 -8.08 13.79
CA LYS A 302 28.39 -7.81 15.00
C LYS A 302 27.61 -7.07 16.08
N ALA A 303 26.56 -6.32 15.75
CA ALA A 303 25.69 -5.67 16.72
C ALA A 303 24.90 -6.68 17.59
N ALA A 304 24.64 -7.88 17.08
CA ALA A 304 23.89 -8.94 17.74
C ALA A 304 24.80 -10.00 18.41
N VAL A 305 26.12 -9.80 18.41
CA VAL A 305 27.06 -10.69 19.11
C VAL A 305 27.04 -10.39 20.60
N VAL A 306 26.77 -11.41 21.42
CA VAL A 306 26.83 -11.31 22.88
C VAL A 306 28.30 -11.31 23.34
N THR A 307 28.69 -10.35 24.18
CA THR A 307 30.02 -10.31 24.81
C THR A 307 29.91 -10.56 26.31
N ASP A 308 30.97 -11.03 26.97
CA ASP A 308 30.94 -11.39 28.41
C ASP A 308 30.47 -10.23 29.30
N ALA A 309 30.83 -9.00 28.94
CA ALA A 309 30.42 -7.80 29.66
C ALA A 309 28.98 -7.32 29.33
N ASP A 310 28.27 -7.98 28.41
CA ASP A 310 26.83 -7.80 28.19
C ASP A 310 26.00 -8.82 29.00
N ALA A 311 26.58 -9.97 29.34
CA ALA A 311 25.92 -11.01 30.14
C ALA A 311 25.79 -10.64 31.64
N THR A 312 26.56 -9.65 32.10
CA THR A 312 26.64 -9.22 33.50
C THR A 312 25.76 -8.01 33.85
N GLU A 313 25.08 -7.37 32.90
CA GLU A 313 24.27 -6.15 33.12
C GLU A 313 22.75 -6.38 33.00
N SER A 314 22.00 -5.44 33.59
CA SER A 314 20.56 -5.43 33.88
C SER A 314 19.60 -5.88 32.76
N ASN A 315 18.46 -6.45 33.18
CA ASN A 315 17.25 -6.60 32.38
C ASN A 315 16.38 -5.33 32.46
N PRO A 316 16.00 -4.68 31.32
CA PRO A 316 16.30 -5.02 29.93
C PRO A 316 17.70 -4.55 29.46
N PRO A 317 18.30 -5.21 28.45
CA PRO A 317 19.66 -4.93 27.99
C PRO A 317 19.78 -3.56 27.31
N ASN A 318 20.97 -2.96 27.39
CA ASN A 318 21.26 -1.68 26.74
C ASN A 318 21.36 -1.83 25.21
N LEU A 319 20.33 -1.36 24.51
CA LEU A 319 20.17 -1.47 23.05
C LEU A 319 21.23 -0.71 22.24
N TRP A 320 21.95 0.24 22.85
CA TRP A 320 23.07 0.94 22.20
C TRP A 320 24.37 0.13 22.15
N ARG A 321 24.37 -1.07 22.76
CA ARG A 321 25.53 -1.96 22.84
C ARG A 321 25.22 -3.37 22.34
N LEU A 322 24.00 -3.88 22.57
CA LEU A 322 23.53 -5.17 22.08
C LEU A 322 22.16 -4.99 21.40
N ALA A 323 22.08 -5.34 20.11
CA ALA A 323 20.84 -5.28 19.34
C ALA A 323 20.36 -6.69 18.98
N THR A 324 19.06 -6.88 18.78
CA THR A 324 18.49 -8.16 18.33
C THR A 324 18.73 -8.38 16.84
N VAL A 325 18.76 -9.65 16.41
CA VAL A 325 18.84 -10.03 14.98
C VAL A 325 17.75 -9.34 14.16
N HIS A 326 16.52 -9.25 14.68
CA HIS A 326 15.42 -8.59 14.00
C HIS A 326 15.77 -7.13 13.64
N ARG A 327 16.24 -6.34 14.61
CA ARG A 327 16.64 -4.93 14.41
C ARG A 327 17.84 -4.79 13.47
N VAL A 328 18.77 -5.73 13.49
CA VAL A 328 19.89 -5.80 12.53
C VAL A 328 19.35 -6.00 11.11
N GLU A 329 18.41 -6.91 10.92
CA GLU A 329 17.79 -7.16 9.62
C GLU A 329 16.89 -6.01 9.16
N GLU A 330 16.27 -5.25 10.08
CA GLU A 330 15.58 -4.00 9.75
C GLU A 330 16.53 -3.01 9.04
N LEU A 331 17.74 -2.81 9.59
CA LEU A 331 18.75 -1.94 8.99
C LEU A 331 19.27 -2.50 7.65
N LYS A 332 19.58 -3.80 7.58
CA LYS A 332 20.05 -4.42 6.34
C LYS A 332 19.01 -4.32 5.22
N SER A 333 17.72 -4.44 5.52
CA SER A 333 16.66 -4.27 4.52
C SER A 333 16.68 -2.85 3.94
N ILE A 334 16.83 -1.83 4.78
CA ILE A 334 16.93 -0.44 4.33
C ILE A 334 18.15 -0.21 3.45
N ILE A 335 19.33 -0.69 3.88
CA ILE A 335 20.57 -0.56 3.10
C ILE A 335 20.41 -1.20 1.70
N ARG A 336 19.74 -2.35 1.60
CA ARG A 336 19.46 -3.03 0.32
C ARG A 336 18.54 -2.23 -0.61
N MET A 337 17.60 -1.48 -0.07
CA MET A 337 16.66 -0.67 -0.87
C MET A 337 17.28 0.63 -1.40
N LEU A 338 18.29 1.19 -0.72
CA LEU A 338 18.88 2.51 -1.04
C LEU A 338 19.36 2.65 -2.50
N PRO A 339 20.04 1.67 -3.12
CA PRO A 339 20.48 1.81 -4.52
C PRO A 339 19.33 1.97 -5.51
N ILE A 340 18.24 1.23 -5.32
CA ILE A 340 17.03 1.30 -6.15
C ILE A 340 16.27 2.59 -5.88
N TRP A 341 16.12 2.95 -4.60
CA TRP A 341 15.55 4.23 -4.17
C TRP A 341 16.28 5.44 -4.81
N ALA A 342 17.62 5.38 -4.90
CA ALA A 342 18.43 6.42 -5.51
C ALA A 342 18.14 6.61 -7.01
N ALA A 343 17.71 5.55 -7.73
CA ALA A 343 17.29 5.68 -9.14
C ALA A 343 16.06 6.58 -9.30
N GLY A 344 15.22 6.71 -8.27
CA GLY A 344 14.11 7.66 -8.27
C GLY A 344 14.57 9.13 -8.25
N ILE A 345 15.75 9.43 -7.69
CA ILE A 345 16.25 10.81 -7.52
C ILE A 345 16.51 11.46 -8.88
N LEU A 346 17.18 10.76 -9.78
CA LEU A 346 17.48 11.26 -11.13
C LEU A 346 16.21 11.41 -11.98
N LEU A 347 15.20 10.59 -11.73
CA LEU A 347 13.89 10.77 -12.37
C LEU A 347 13.23 12.07 -11.93
N VAL A 348 13.13 12.31 -10.62
CA VAL A 348 12.56 13.58 -10.13
C VAL A 348 13.38 14.76 -10.63
N THR A 349 14.71 14.63 -10.62
CA THR A 349 15.63 15.64 -11.16
C THR A 349 15.25 16.03 -12.59
N SER A 350 15.03 15.03 -13.45
CA SER A 350 14.64 15.22 -14.85
C SER A 350 13.31 15.98 -15.01
N GLN A 351 12.34 15.72 -14.13
CA GLN A 351 10.99 16.27 -14.22
C GLN A 351 10.81 17.59 -13.47
N SER A 352 11.71 17.91 -12.55
CA SER A 352 11.60 19.02 -11.58
C SER A 352 11.23 20.38 -12.17
N HIS A 353 11.74 20.69 -13.38
CA HIS A 353 11.50 21.96 -14.08
C HIS A 353 10.60 21.82 -15.32
N GLN A 354 10.33 20.57 -15.74
CA GLN A 354 9.58 20.30 -16.97
C GLN A 354 8.16 20.86 -16.90
N HIS A 355 7.54 20.80 -15.72
CA HIS A 355 6.22 21.38 -15.49
C HIS A 355 6.21 22.90 -15.70
N SER A 356 7.16 23.62 -15.09
CA SER A 356 7.29 25.08 -15.23
C SER A 356 7.57 25.51 -16.67
N PHE A 357 8.47 24.82 -17.37
CA PHE A 357 8.78 25.12 -18.77
C PHE A 357 7.60 24.81 -19.69
N THR A 358 6.90 23.71 -19.47
CA THR A 358 5.73 23.35 -20.27
C THR A 358 4.60 24.37 -20.16
N ILE A 359 4.33 24.90 -18.95
CA ILE A 359 3.33 25.96 -18.76
C ILE A 359 3.71 27.22 -19.54
N GLN A 360 5.01 27.56 -19.56
CA GLN A 360 5.50 28.73 -20.30
C GLN A 360 5.51 28.50 -21.82
N GLN A 361 5.80 27.28 -22.28
CA GLN A 361 5.61 26.89 -23.68
C GLN A 361 4.14 27.05 -24.08
N ALA A 362 3.23 26.47 -23.32
CA ALA A 362 1.79 26.52 -23.56
C ALA A 362 1.25 27.94 -23.67
N ARG A 363 1.84 28.88 -22.92
CA ARG A 363 1.45 30.28 -22.95
C ARG A 363 1.72 30.97 -24.30
N THR A 364 2.77 30.56 -24.99
CA THR A 364 3.14 31.08 -26.33
C THR A 364 2.37 30.41 -27.46
N MET A 365 1.57 29.39 -27.17
CA MET A 365 0.82 28.61 -28.15
C MET A 365 -0.64 29.06 -28.20
N ASP A 366 -1.35 28.68 -29.26
CA ASP A 366 -2.78 28.95 -29.38
C ASP A 366 -3.60 28.03 -28.46
N ARG A 367 -4.36 28.65 -27.55
CA ARG A 367 -5.11 28.02 -26.46
C ARG A 367 -6.63 28.13 -26.62
N HIS A 368 -7.11 28.60 -27.77
CA HIS A 368 -8.55 28.69 -28.02
C HIS A 368 -9.15 27.30 -28.21
N LEU A 369 -10.16 26.98 -27.40
CA LEU A 369 -10.97 25.77 -27.55
C LEU A 369 -12.22 26.04 -28.40
N SER A 370 -12.77 27.25 -28.25
CA SER A 370 -13.85 27.81 -29.05
C SER A 370 -13.52 29.26 -29.40
N HIS A 371 -14.34 29.90 -30.24
CA HIS A 371 -14.16 31.32 -30.58
C HIS A 371 -14.20 32.27 -29.37
N SER A 372 -14.78 31.85 -28.24
CA SER A 372 -14.96 32.69 -27.04
C SER A 372 -14.17 32.22 -25.82
N PHE A 373 -13.64 30.99 -25.81
CA PHE A 373 -13.02 30.40 -24.63
C PHE A 373 -11.55 30.04 -24.85
N GLN A 374 -10.68 30.64 -24.02
CA GLN A 374 -9.26 30.38 -23.99
C GLN A 374 -8.89 29.60 -22.72
N ILE A 375 -8.25 28.44 -22.88
CA ILE A 375 -7.87 27.58 -21.75
C ILE A 375 -6.66 28.19 -21.02
N PRO A 376 -6.67 28.30 -19.67
CA PRO A 376 -5.49 28.69 -18.90
C PRO A 376 -4.30 27.74 -19.14
N PRO A 377 -3.04 28.21 -19.29
CA PRO A 377 -1.92 27.33 -19.66
C PRO A 377 -1.65 26.24 -18.62
N ALA A 378 -1.79 26.55 -17.33
CA ALA A 378 -1.58 25.60 -16.24
C ALA A 378 -2.64 24.49 -16.18
N SER A 379 -3.86 24.73 -16.70
CA SER A 379 -4.95 23.75 -16.73
C SER A 379 -4.67 22.57 -17.67
N LEU A 380 -3.68 22.64 -18.56
CA LEU A 380 -3.28 21.49 -19.39
C LEU A 380 -2.82 20.28 -18.56
N SER A 381 -2.39 20.51 -17.32
CA SER A 381 -2.04 19.46 -16.36
C SER A 381 -3.18 18.49 -16.07
N ILE A 382 -4.43 18.88 -16.35
CA ILE A 382 -5.61 18.00 -16.28
C ILE A 382 -5.41 16.75 -17.14
N ILE A 383 -4.83 16.89 -18.33
CA ILE A 383 -4.59 15.77 -19.24
C ILE A 383 -3.73 14.70 -18.56
N ARG A 384 -2.68 15.12 -17.84
CA ARG A 384 -1.81 14.20 -17.08
C ARG A 384 -2.60 13.48 -15.98
N VAL A 385 -3.37 14.23 -15.19
CA VAL A 385 -4.16 13.68 -14.06
C VAL A 385 -5.22 12.69 -14.56
N VAL A 386 -5.98 13.06 -15.60
CA VAL A 386 -6.99 12.16 -16.21
C VAL A 386 -6.34 10.92 -16.79
N THR A 387 -5.22 11.06 -17.50
CA THR A 387 -4.49 9.91 -18.05
C THR A 387 -3.98 8.98 -16.94
N MET A 388 -3.49 9.52 -15.83
CA MET A 388 -3.08 8.74 -14.66
C MET A 388 -4.26 7.98 -14.04
N LEU A 389 -5.41 8.64 -13.84
CA LEU A 389 -6.61 8.01 -13.25
C LEU A 389 -7.15 6.87 -14.13
N ILE A 390 -7.28 7.12 -15.44
CA ILE A 390 -7.68 6.09 -16.40
C ILE A 390 -6.63 4.96 -16.45
N GLY A 391 -5.36 5.31 -16.50
CA GLY A 391 -4.25 4.38 -16.53
C GLY A 391 -4.24 3.43 -15.32
N LEU A 392 -4.55 3.93 -14.11
CA LEU A 392 -4.66 3.11 -12.92
C LEU A 392 -5.80 2.08 -13.01
N VAL A 393 -6.97 2.50 -13.50
CA VAL A 393 -8.12 1.60 -13.69
C VAL A 393 -7.81 0.53 -14.74
N LEU A 394 -7.19 0.92 -15.86
CA LEU A 394 -6.79 -0.01 -16.92
C LEU A 394 -5.69 -0.97 -16.44
N TYR A 395 -4.76 -0.50 -15.60
CA TYR A 395 -3.71 -1.33 -15.02
C TYR A 395 -4.33 -2.47 -14.19
N GLU A 396 -5.21 -2.14 -13.23
CA GLU A 396 -5.83 -3.12 -12.34
C GLU A 396 -6.82 -4.05 -13.06
N ARG A 397 -7.65 -3.51 -13.98
CA ARG A 397 -8.75 -4.27 -14.59
C ARG A 397 -8.35 -5.04 -15.83
N LEU A 398 -7.37 -4.58 -16.59
CA LEU A 398 -6.96 -5.20 -17.85
C LEU A 398 -5.54 -5.74 -17.78
N PHE A 399 -4.57 -4.93 -17.36
CA PHE A 399 -3.16 -5.32 -17.42
C PHE A 399 -2.81 -6.42 -16.41
N VAL A 400 -3.22 -6.30 -15.14
CA VAL A 400 -2.92 -7.31 -14.11
C VAL A 400 -3.52 -8.68 -14.44
N PRO A 401 -4.83 -8.82 -14.78
CA PRO A 401 -5.39 -10.12 -15.15
C PRO A 401 -4.75 -10.71 -16.41
N PHE A 402 -4.41 -9.88 -17.39
CA PHE A 402 -3.71 -10.31 -18.58
C PHE A 402 -2.30 -10.81 -18.26
N ALA A 403 -1.50 -10.01 -17.55
CA ALA A 403 -0.13 -10.34 -17.19
C ALA A 403 -0.06 -11.60 -16.33
N ARG A 404 -0.99 -11.77 -15.36
CA ARG A 404 -1.05 -12.96 -14.51
C ARG A 404 -1.25 -14.26 -15.29
N ARG A 405 -1.95 -14.23 -16.43
CA ARG A 405 -2.10 -15.41 -17.31
C ARG A 405 -0.76 -15.87 -17.91
N PHE A 406 0.18 -14.95 -18.14
CA PHE A 406 1.48 -15.27 -18.72
C PHE A 406 2.58 -15.47 -17.67
N THR A 407 2.57 -14.69 -16.60
CA THR A 407 3.65 -14.71 -15.60
C THR A 407 3.40 -15.68 -14.44
N GLY A 408 2.15 -16.10 -14.21
CA GLY A 408 1.76 -16.88 -13.05
C GLY A 408 1.85 -16.14 -11.71
N ASN A 409 2.26 -14.86 -11.71
CA ASN A 409 2.39 -14.05 -10.50
C ASN A 409 1.03 -13.43 -10.13
N PRO A 410 0.56 -13.53 -8.85
CA PRO A 410 -0.70 -12.92 -8.42
C PRO A 410 -0.81 -11.42 -8.72
N SER A 411 0.30 -10.67 -8.66
CA SER A 411 0.33 -9.22 -8.94
C SER A 411 0.54 -8.89 -10.44
N GLY A 412 0.56 -9.88 -11.32
CA GLY A 412 0.79 -9.71 -12.75
C GLY A 412 2.28 -9.54 -13.11
N ILE A 413 2.95 -8.49 -12.64
CA ILE A 413 4.39 -8.26 -12.82
C ILE A 413 5.05 -7.91 -11.49
N THR A 414 6.38 -8.05 -11.40
CA THR A 414 7.11 -7.64 -10.20
C THR A 414 7.16 -6.11 -10.07
N CYS A 415 7.27 -5.58 -8.83
CA CYS A 415 7.42 -4.14 -8.60
C CYS A 415 8.62 -3.54 -9.35
N LEU A 416 9.73 -4.28 -9.47
CA LEU A 416 10.91 -3.84 -10.20
C LEU A 416 10.67 -3.77 -11.72
N GLN A 417 9.94 -4.73 -12.28
CA GLN A 417 9.54 -4.65 -13.70
C GLN A 417 8.59 -3.46 -13.94
N ARG A 418 7.63 -3.24 -13.03
CA ARG A 418 6.69 -2.11 -13.09
C ARG A 418 7.43 -0.77 -13.10
N MET A 419 8.39 -0.57 -12.20
CA MET A 419 9.24 0.62 -12.18
C MET A 419 10.08 0.78 -13.46
N GLY A 420 10.67 -0.31 -13.96
CA GLY A 420 11.45 -0.33 -15.20
C GLY A 420 10.66 0.16 -16.42
N ILE A 421 9.41 -0.30 -16.57
CA ILE A 421 8.49 0.17 -17.61
C ILE A 421 8.22 1.68 -17.44
N GLY A 422 7.98 2.13 -16.20
CA GLY A 422 7.76 3.54 -15.90
C GLY A 422 8.93 4.45 -16.30
N PHE A 423 10.17 4.04 -16.06
CA PHE A 423 11.37 4.76 -16.52
C PHE A 423 11.41 4.88 -18.05
N MET A 424 11.13 3.79 -18.77
CA MET A 424 11.10 3.78 -20.24
C MET A 424 10.03 4.73 -20.80
N VAL A 425 8.81 4.68 -20.26
CA VAL A 425 7.72 5.56 -20.70
C VAL A 425 8.06 7.03 -20.44
N ASN A 426 8.78 7.34 -19.35
CA ASN A 426 9.21 8.71 -19.04
C ASN A 426 10.25 9.25 -20.05
N ILE A 427 11.17 8.39 -20.50
CA ILE A 427 12.12 8.72 -21.58
C ILE A 427 11.34 9.09 -22.85
N LEU A 428 10.36 8.26 -23.24
CA LEU A 428 9.51 8.54 -24.41
C LEU A 428 8.72 9.85 -24.24
N ALA A 429 8.24 10.14 -23.03
CA ALA A 429 7.52 11.37 -22.73
C ALA A 429 8.39 12.63 -22.92
N THR A 430 9.67 12.55 -22.51
CA THR A 430 10.63 13.66 -22.66
C THR A 430 11.09 13.82 -24.12
N ILE A 431 11.23 12.72 -24.86
CA ILE A 431 11.49 12.75 -26.31
C ILE A 431 10.31 13.42 -27.05
N ALA A 432 9.07 13.10 -26.68
CA ALA A 432 7.89 13.77 -27.23
C ALA A 432 7.92 15.28 -26.92
N ALA A 433 8.28 15.66 -25.69
CA ALA A 433 8.43 17.07 -25.30
C ALA A 433 9.47 17.82 -26.15
N SER A 434 10.62 17.20 -26.36
CA SER A 434 11.69 17.74 -27.23
C SER A 434 11.21 17.90 -28.66
N SER A 435 10.51 16.92 -29.21
CA SER A 435 10.00 16.93 -30.58
C SER A 435 8.97 18.04 -30.81
N VAL A 436 8.07 18.24 -29.85
CA VAL A 436 7.06 19.30 -29.89
C VAL A 436 7.73 20.68 -29.82
N GLU A 437 8.78 20.85 -29.01
CA GLU A 437 9.51 22.12 -28.94
C GLU A 437 10.22 22.47 -30.25
N ILE A 438 10.85 21.48 -30.90
CA ILE A 438 11.45 21.66 -32.24
C ILE A 438 10.39 22.15 -33.23
N LYS A 439 9.20 21.53 -33.23
CA LYS A 439 8.10 21.93 -34.11
C LYS A 439 7.59 23.33 -33.79
N ARG A 440 7.35 23.65 -32.51
CA ARG A 440 6.88 24.97 -32.05
C ARG A 440 7.83 26.08 -32.51
N LYS A 441 9.15 25.88 -32.31
CA LYS A 441 10.17 26.84 -32.73
C LYS A 441 10.29 26.99 -34.24
N ALA A 442 10.16 25.90 -35.01
CA ALA A 442 10.14 25.97 -36.47
C ALA A 442 8.99 26.85 -36.97
N VAL A 443 7.79 26.71 -36.40
CA VAL A 443 6.64 27.57 -36.73
C VAL A 443 6.88 29.02 -36.33
N ALA A 444 7.46 29.27 -35.15
CA ALA A 444 7.82 30.62 -34.70
C ALA A 444 8.85 31.29 -35.62
N SER A 445 9.83 30.54 -36.12
CA SER A 445 10.82 31.02 -37.10
C SER A 445 10.17 31.38 -38.43
N ASN A 446 9.30 30.51 -38.96
CA ASN A 446 8.63 30.73 -40.25
C ASN A 446 7.73 31.99 -40.25
N HIS A 447 7.18 32.35 -39.08
CA HIS A 447 6.34 33.54 -38.91
C HIS A 447 7.10 34.76 -38.37
N ASN A 448 8.43 34.72 -38.27
CA ASN A 448 9.28 35.79 -37.73
C ASN A 448 8.87 36.24 -36.31
N LEU A 449 8.44 35.30 -35.46
CA LEU A 449 7.99 35.54 -34.08
C LEU A 449 9.09 35.25 -33.03
N LEU A 450 10.32 34.95 -33.45
CA LEU A 450 11.41 34.58 -32.54
C LEU A 450 11.81 35.69 -31.57
N ASP A 451 11.72 36.96 -31.98
CA ASP A 451 12.07 38.10 -31.13
C ASP A 451 10.87 38.68 -30.35
N LYS A 452 9.66 38.14 -30.55
CA LYS A 452 8.44 38.57 -29.85
C LYS A 452 8.07 37.58 -28.75
N PRO A 453 8.45 37.81 -27.48
CA PRO A 453 8.28 36.82 -26.40
C PRO A 453 6.82 36.60 -26.00
N THR A 454 5.96 37.59 -26.20
CA THR A 454 4.54 37.58 -25.82
C THR A 454 3.59 37.21 -26.96
N ALA A 455 4.10 37.11 -28.19
CA ALA A 455 3.27 36.81 -29.35
C ALA A 455 2.78 35.35 -29.31
N ILE A 456 1.52 35.16 -29.72
CA ILE A 456 0.93 33.83 -29.87
C ILE A 456 1.44 33.24 -31.18
N ILE A 457 2.14 32.10 -31.08
CA ILE A 457 2.60 31.32 -32.22
C ILE A 457 1.40 30.54 -32.76
N PRO A 458 1.17 30.51 -34.09
CA PRO A 458 0.04 29.82 -34.71
C PRO A 458 0.24 28.29 -34.72
N ILE A 459 0.29 27.71 -33.53
CA ILE A 459 0.38 26.27 -33.28
C ILE A 459 -0.53 25.96 -32.09
N SER A 460 -1.40 24.97 -32.27
CA SER A 460 -2.33 24.58 -31.22
C SER A 460 -1.61 24.00 -30.01
N VAL A 461 -2.05 24.38 -28.82
CA VAL A 461 -1.53 23.89 -27.54
C VAL A 461 -1.73 22.37 -27.36
N PHE A 462 -2.65 21.75 -28.09
CA PHE A 462 -2.90 20.31 -28.04
C PHE A 462 -1.72 19.45 -28.53
N TRP A 463 -0.74 20.04 -29.20
CA TRP A 463 0.55 19.37 -29.46
C TRP A 463 1.29 18.98 -28.18
N LEU A 464 0.97 19.58 -27.03
CA LEU A 464 1.52 19.20 -25.71
C LEU A 464 0.78 18.00 -25.08
N VAL A 465 -0.35 17.53 -25.63
CA VAL A 465 -1.12 16.39 -25.10
C VAL A 465 -0.27 15.11 -25.00
N PRO A 466 0.51 14.70 -26.03
CA PRO A 466 1.24 13.43 -25.98
C PRO A 466 2.24 13.35 -24.82
N GLN A 467 3.00 14.42 -24.55
CA GLN A 467 3.94 14.45 -23.43
C GLN A 467 3.23 14.38 -22.07
N PHE A 468 2.05 15.01 -21.92
CA PHE A 468 1.26 14.95 -20.68
C PHE A 468 0.64 13.57 -20.47
N SER A 469 0.11 12.95 -21.52
CA SER A 469 -0.44 11.60 -21.46
C SER A 469 0.63 10.56 -21.15
N LEU A 470 1.79 10.61 -21.82
CA LEU A 470 2.91 9.70 -21.52
C LEU A 470 3.43 9.90 -20.10
N HIS A 471 3.53 11.14 -19.60
CA HIS A 471 3.85 11.41 -18.20
C HIS A 471 2.83 10.80 -17.23
N GLY A 472 1.53 10.90 -17.54
CA GLY A 472 0.46 10.31 -16.72
C GLY A 472 0.53 8.78 -16.69
N ILE A 473 0.83 8.13 -17.82
CA ILE A 473 1.07 6.68 -17.88
C ILE A 473 2.33 6.31 -17.07
N ALA A 474 3.43 7.04 -17.26
CA ALA A 474 4.67 6.79 -16.53
C ALA A 474 4.48 6.86 -15.01
N GLU A 475 3.61 7.76 -14.52
CA GLU A 475 3.29 7.91 -13.10
C GLU A 475 2.61 6.67 -12.51
N VAL A 476 1.73 6.00 -13.26
CA VAL A 476 1.05 4.74 -12.85
C VAL A 476 2.03 3.59 -12.68
N PHE A 477 3.07 3.52 -13.52
CA PHE A 477 4.07 2.46 -13.46
C PHE A 477 5.18 2.79 -12.46
N MET A 478 5.71 4.01 -12.50
CA MET A 478 6.87 4.39 -11.71
C MET A 478 6.50 4.85 -10.30
N SER A 479 5.68 5.89 -10.15
CA SER A 479 5.42 6.48 -8.82
C SER A 479 4.69 5.50 -7.89
N VAL A 480 3.67 4.81 -8.43
CA VAL A 480 2.94 3.78 -7.68
C VAL A 480 3.85 2.58 -7.39
N GLY A 481 4.59 2.09 -8.40
CA GLY A 481 5.50 0.96 -8.23
C GLY A 481 6.65 1.24 -7.26
N HIS A 482 7.17 2.47 -7.23
CA HIS A 482 8.22 2.90 -6.31
C HIS A 482 7.72 2.95 -4.87
N LEU A 483 6.50 3.48 -4.65
CA LEU A 483 5.88 3.50 -3.32
C LEU A 483 5.55 2.09 -2.82
N GLU A 484 4.98 1.25 -3.69
CA GLU A 484 4.67 -0.15 -3.42
C GLU A 484 5.94 -0.93 -3.07
N PHE A 485 7.01 -0.78 -3.86
CA PHE A 485 8.32 -1.37 -3.57
C PHE A 485 8.87 -0.95 -2.20
N LEU A 486 8.90 0.36 -1.91
CA LEU A 486 9.40 0.86 -0.63
C LEU A 486 8.56 0.34 0.53
N TYR A 487 7.24 0.28 0.39
CA TYR A 487 6.35 -0.21 1.42
C TYR A 487 6.53 -1.71 1.68
N ASP A 488 6.49 -2.51 0.61
CA ASP A 488 6.55 -3.97 0.69
C ASP A 488 7.91 -4.46 1.15
N GLN A 489 9.00 -3.83 0.72
CA GLN A 489 10.36 -4.25 1.08
C GLN A 489 10.82 -3.68 2.43
N SER A 490 10.12 -2.69 2.97
CA SER A 490 10.44 -2.17 4.30
C SER A 490 10.00 -3.11 5.42
N PRO A 491 10.72 -3.10 6.55
CA PRO A 491 10.25 -3.71 7.78
C PRO A 491 8.93 -3.10 8.24
N GLU A 492 8.08 -3.89 8.91
CA GLU A 492 6.74 -3.49 9.35
C GLU A 492 6.75 -2.23 10.21
N SER A 493 7.61 -2.24 11.23
CA SER A 493 7.81 -1.16 12.18
C SER A 493 8.36 0.13 11.53
N MET A 494 8.76 0.07 10.26
CA MET A 494 9.43 1.14 9.51
C MET A 494 8.68 1.55 8.24
N ARG A 495 7.45 1.07 8.02
CA ARG A 495 6.65 1.43 6.85
C ARG A 495 6.38 2.93 6.73
N SER A 496 6.21 3.65 7.85
CA SER A 496 6.09 5.12 7.83
C SER A 496 7.39 5.80 7.36
N THR A 497 8.55 5.28 7.77
CA THR A 497 9.86 5.73 7.30
C THR A 497 10.07 5.44 5.82
N ALA A 498 9.57 4.32 5.32
CA ALA A 498 9.59 3.98 3.90
C ALA A 498 8.85 5.01 3.04
N VAL A 499 7.67 5.44 3.49
CA VAL A 499 6.92 6.53 2.83
C VAL A 499 7.72 7.84 2.90
N ALA A 500 8.40 8.12 4.01
CA ALA A 500 9.28 9.29 4.13
C ALA A 500 10.46 9.26 3.15
N LEU A 501 11.02 8.08 2.86
CA LEU A 501 12.07 7.93 1.84
C LEU A 501 11.57 8.36 0.46
N ASN A 502 10.32 8.05 0.09
CA ASN A 502 9.74 8.52 -1.18
C ASN A 502 9.69 10.05 -1.25
N TRP A 503 9.32 10.72 -0.16
CA TRP A 503 9.34 12.19 -0.09
C TRP A 503 10.76 12.77 -0.14
N MET A 504 11.74 12.07 0.47
CA MET A 504 13.16 12.44 0.36
C MET A 504 13.68 12.33 -1.07
N THR A 505 13.27 11.31 -1.84
CA THR A 505 13.59 11.20 -3.27
C THR A 505 13.16 12.48 -4.00
N THR A 506 11.93 12.92 -3.77
CA THR A 506 11.39 14.12 -4.38
C THR A 506 12.15 15.37 -3.95
N SER A 507 12.52 15.45 -2.67
CA SER A 507 13.29 16.57 -2.13
C SER A 507 14.68 16.69 -2.78
N VAL A 508 15.47 15.62 -2.71
CA VAL A 508 16.83 15.59 -3.26
C VAL A 508 16.80 15.80 -4.78
N GLY A 509 15.86 15.17 -5.48
CA GLY A 509 15.71 15.32 -6.93
C GLY A 509 15.40 16.76 -7.35
N ASN A 510 14.54 17.46 -6.61
CA ASN A 510 14.27 18.87 -6.88
C ASN A 510 15.51 19.76 -6.66
N TYR A 511 16.28 19.57 -5.59
CA TYR A 511 17.51 20.34 -5.37
C TYR A 511 18.58 20.09 -6.43
N ILE A 512 18.77 18.82 -6.84
CA ILE A 512 19.67 18.48 -7.95
C ILE A 512 19.14 19.09 -9.26
N GLY A 513 17.82 19.12 -9.46
CA GLY A 513 17.17 19.79 -10.59
C GLY A 513 17.50 21.29 -10.66
N THR A 514 17.41 21.99 -9.53
CA THR A 514 17.83 23.41 -9.43
C THR A 514 19.31 23.58 -9.77
N LEU A 515 20.17 22.69 -9.29
CA LEU A 515 21.60 22.70 -9.63
C LEU A 515 21.79 22.50 -11.14
N LEU A 516 21.11 21.52 -11.75
CA LEU A 516 21.16 21.23 -13.18
C LEU A 516 20.78 22.45 -14.01
N VAL A 517 19.62 23.06 -13.75
CA VAL A 517 19.16 24.24 -14.48
C VAL A 517 20.08 25.44 -14.28
N SER A 518 20.60 25.64 -13.06
CA SER A 518 21.55 26.72 -12.77
C SER A 518 22.87 26.55 -13.54
N LEU A 519 23.39 25.32 -13.63
CA LEU A 519 24.59 25.00 -14.42
C LEU A 519 24.34 25.21 -15.91
N VAL A 520 23.22 24.70 -16.45
CA VAL A 520 22.85 24.91 -17.86
C VAL A 520 22.73 26.40 -18.17
N HIS A 521 22.08 27.18 -17.31
CA HIS A 521 21.94 28.62 -17.49
C HIS A 521 23.29 29.36 -17.46
N LYS A 522 24.21 28.97 -16.55
CA LYS A 522 25.53 29.57 -16.43
C LYS A 522 26.45 29.25 -17.61
N TYR A 523 26.43 28.00 -18.10
CA TYR A 523 27.39 27.52 -19.10
C TYR A 523 26.89 27.58 -20.56
N SER A 524 25.58 27.74 -20.82
CA SER A 524 25.05 27.81 -22.20
C SER A 524 25.31 29.14 -22.94
N GLY A 525 25.97 30.11 -22.30
CA GLY A 525 26.51 31.33 -22.91
C GLY A 525 25.48 32.42 -23.22
N LYS A 526 25.91 33.70 -23.27
CA LYS A 526 25.00 34.86 -23.43
C LYS A 526 24.27 34.95 -24.78
N LYS A 527 24.87 34.46 -25.88
CA LYS A 527 24.31 34.54 -27.25
C LYS A 527 23.55 33.29 -27.71
N LYS A 528 23.82 32.12 -27.11
CA LYS A 528 23.21 30.82 -27.44
C LYS A 528 22.57 30.16 -26.20
N ASN A 529 22.02 30.99 -25.31
CA ASN A 529 21.44 30.54 -24.05
C ASN A 529 20.32 29.51 -24.31
N TRP A 530 20.42 28.33 -23.68
CA TRP A 530 19.40 27.29 -23.81
C TRP A 530 18.13 27.71 -23.08
N LEU A 531 18.27 28.39 -21.95
CA LEU A 531 17.21 28.83 -21.05
C LEU A 531 17.30 30.35 -20.85
N PRO A 532 16.87 31.16 -21.84
CA PRO A 532 16.83 32.61 -21.73
C PRO A 532 15.77 33.08 -20.72
N ASN A 533 16.08 34.15 -20.01
CA ASN A 533 15.29 34.63 -18.87
C ASN A 533 13.91 35.20 -19.22
N ARG A 534 13.75 35.77 -20.42
CA ARG A 534 12.51 36.47 -20.84
C ARG A 534 11.91 35.99 -22.16
N ASN A 535 12.75 35.58 -23.11
CA ASN A 535 12.27 35.17 -24.44
C ASN A 535 12.52 33.69 -24.70
N LEU A 536 11.53 32.86 -24.40
CA LEU A 536 11.57 31.42 -24.63
C LEU A 536 11.69 31.05 -26.11
N ASN A 537 11.17 31.88 -27.03
CA ASN A 537 11.19 31.60 -28.47
C ASN A 537 12.61 31.55 -29.05
N ARG A 538 13.53 32.33 -28.47
CA ARG A 538 14.95 32.32 -28.83
C ARG A 538 15.76 31.26 -28.08
N GLY A 539 15.19 30.71 -27.00
CA GLY A 539 15.81 29.67 -26.18
C GLY A 539 15.96 28.36 -26.93
N ARG A 540 16.90 27.52 -26.49
CA ARG A 540 17.08 26.15 -27.00
C ARG A 540 16.61 25.13 -25.97
N LEU A 541 15.33 25.19 -25.63
CA LEU A 541 14.70 24.29 -24.67
C LEU A 541 14.74 22.83 -25.15
N GLU A 542 14.76 22.59 -26.46
CA GLU A 542 14.93 21.26 -27.05
C GLU A 542 16.26 20.59 -26.64
N TYR A 543 17.34 21.36 -26.46
CA TYR A 543 18.62 20.82 -25.99
C TYR A 543 18.61 20.51 -24.51
N TYR A 544 17.88 21.29 -23.72
CA TYR A 544 17.66 20.97 -22.32
C TYR A 544 16.87 19.65 -22.18
N TYR A 545 15.78 19.48 -22.95
CA TYR A 545 15.05 18.21 -22.97
C TYR A 545 15.89 17.04 -23.49
N GLY A 546 16.78 17.26 -24.48
CA GLY A 546 17.75 16.26 -24.92
C GLY A 546 18.74 15.86 -23.82
N LEU A 547 19.31 16.83 -23.09
CA LEU A 547 20.20 16.57 -21.94
C LEU A 547 19.48 15.76 -20.86
N VAL A 548 18.27 16.16 -20.51
CA VAL A 548 17.44 15.49 -19.51
C VAL A 548 17.10 14.06 -19.94
N THR A 549 16.80 13.83 -21.22
CA THR A 549 16.60 12.50 -21.80
C THR A 549 17.86 11.63 -21.63
N GLY A 550 19.04 12.19 -21.90
CA GLY A 550 20.32 11.50 -21.68
C GLY A 550 20.53 11.08 -20.22
N ILE A 551 20.20 11.96 -19.26
CA ILE A 551 20.26 11.63 -17.82
C ILE A 551 19.29 10.50 -17.48
N GLN A 552 18.07 10.52 -18.02
CA GLN A 552 17.09 9.46 -17.80
C GLN A 552 17.55 8.10 -18.37
N VAL A 553 18.19 8.08 -19.53
CA VAL A 553 18.77 6.86 -20.12
C VAL A 553 19.90 6.30 -19.25
N ILE A 554 20.81 7.16 -18.77
CA ILE A 554 21.88 6.73 -17.84
C ILE A 554 21.27 6.19 -16.54
N ASN A 555 20.25 6.85 -16.01
CA ASN A 555 19.55 6.40 -14.81
C ASN A 555 18.88 5.05 -14.99
N LEU A 556 18.30 4.78 -16.16
CA LEU A 556 17.71 3.49 -16.49
C LEU A 556 18.78 2.38 -16.54
N ILE A 557 19.96 2.65 -17.11
CA ILE A 557 21.08 1.69 -17.10
C ILE A 557 21.51 1.40 -15.66
N TYR A 558 21.70 2.45 -14.85
CA TYR A 558 22.00 2.33 -13.42
C TYR A 558 20.92 1.49 -12.68
N TYR A 559 19.64 1.78 -12.94
CA TYR A 559 18.52 1.08 -12.35
C TYR A 559 18.53 -0.41 -12.69
N VAL A 560 18.76 -0.78 -13.96
CA VAL A 560 18.81 -2.19 -14.40
C VAL A 560 19.95 -2.93 -13.70
N ILE A 561 21.12 -2.31 -13.56
CA ILE A 561 22.26 -2.88 -12.82
C ILE A 561 21.86 -3.11 -11.35
N CYS A 562 21.28 -2.12 -10.68
CA CYS A 562 20.83 -2.23 -9.28
C CYS A 562 19.75 -3.30 -9.11
N ALA A 563 18.78 -3.36 -10.02
CA ALA A 563 17.70 -4.34 -9.99
C ALA A 563 18.23 -5.78 -10.19
N TYR A 564 19.28 -5.96 -11.00
CA TYR A 564 19.92 -7.26 -11.21
C TYR A 564 20.58 -7.80 -9.93
N PHE A 565 21.18 -6.93 -9.11
CA PHE A 565 21.83 -7.32 -7.85
C PHE A 565 20.87 -7.33 -6.64
N TYR A 566 19.63 -6.86 -6.80
CA TYR A 566 18.69 -6.75 -5.70
C TYR A 566 18.07 -8.10 -5.32
N THR A 567 18.02 -8.36 -4.01
CA THR A 567 17.45 -9.59 -3.44
C THR A 567 16.27 -9.24 -2.54
N TYR A 568 15.11 -9.81 -2.84
CA TYR A 568 13.87 -9.63 -2.07
C TYR A 568 14.02 -10.11 -0.62
N LYS A 569 13.30 -9.47 0.31
CA LYS A 569 13.33 -9.87 1.73
C LYS A 569 12.67 -11.25 1.93
N PRO A 570 13.30 -12.17 2.68
CA PRO A 570 12.63 -13.39 3.15
C PRO A 570 11.75 -13.07 4.37
N LEU A 571 10.51 -13.53 4.38
CA LEU A 571 9.60 -13.44 5.53
C LEU A 571 9.36 -14.84 6.10
N GLU A 572 9.42 -14.97 7.43
CA GLU A 572 8.90 -16.13 8.13
C GLU A 572 7.40 -15.90 8.37
N GLU A 573 6.54 -16.62 7.66
CA GLU A 573 5.11 -16.62 7.97
C GLU A 573 4.92 -17.29 9.33
N VAL A 574 4.49 -16.51 10.32
CA VAL A 574 4.16 -17.04 11.65
C VAL A 574 2.92 -17.91 11.51
N SER A 575 3.13 -19.23 11.37
CA SER A 575 2.10 -20.20 11.74
C SER A 575 1.86 -20.04 13.24
N GLU A 576 0.61 -19.78 13.65
CA GLU A 576 0.14 -19.52 15.03
C GLU A 576 0.41 -20.64 16.07
N LYS A 577 1.41 -21.50 15.88
CA LYS A 577 1.76 -22.59 16.81
C LYS A 577 2.45 -22.15 18.11
N SER A 578 2.65 -20.85 18.36
CA SER A 578 3.55 -20.37 19.43
C SER A 578 2.89 -19.63 20.60
N LYS A 579 1.56 -19.52 20.67
CA LYS A 579 0.88 -18.75 21.74
C LYS A 579 0.23 -19.57 22.86
N GLU A 580 0.31 -20.89 22.87
CA GLU A 580 -0.37 -21.70 23.92
C GLU A 580 0.53 -22.41 24.94
N ASN A 581 1.86 -22.33 24.86
CA ASN A 581 2.73 -22.98 25.87
C ASN A 581 3.36 -22.00 26.86
N GLY A 582 2.58 -21.04 27.36
CA GLY A 582 2.95 -20.18 28.49
C GLY A 582 2.01 -20.42 29.66
N VAL A 583 2.18 -21.55 30.36
CA VAL A 583 1.58 -21.79 31.68
C VAL A 583 2.70 -22.07 32.66
N ASP A 584 2.64 -21.33 33.77
CA ASP A 584 3.59 -21.27 34.88
C ASP A 584 4.14 -22.63 35.32
N LEU A 585 5.47 -22.73 35.40
CA LEU A 585 6.17 -23.77 36.15
C LEU A 585 6.42 -23.25 37.57
N THR A 586 5.59 -23.68 38.51
CA THR A 586 5.99 -23.77 39.93
C THR A 586 6.24 -25.24 40.26
N THR A 587 7.37 -25.47 40.91
CA THR A 587 7.92 -26.74 41.38
C THR A 587 7.05 -27.37 42.48
N ASP A 588 6.82 -28.68 42.42
CA ASP A 588 7.11 -29.59 43.55
C ASP A 588 6.96 -31.10 43.21
N ASN A 589 8.04 -31.82 43.55
CA ASN A 589 8.16 -33.20 44.07
C ASN A 589 7.70 -34.46 43.29
N ILE A 590 8.68 -35.37 43.12
CA ILE A 590 8.69 -36.73 42.53
C ILE A 590 8.31 -37.78 43.63
N PRO A 591 7.82 -39.02 43.32
CA PRO A 591 8.75 -40.15 43.11
C PRO A 591 8.32 -41.25 42.10
N SER A 592 9.25 -41.61 41.21
CA SER A 592 9.62 -42.95 40.68
C SER A 592 8.61 -44.13 40.55
N LYS A 593 8.45 -44.69 39.34
CA LYS A 593 9.05 -46.00 38.91
C LYS A 593 8.72 -46.35 37.43
N PRO A 594 9.52 -47.23 36.78
CA PRO A 594 9.59 -47.39 35.32
C PRO A 594 8.73 -48.56 34.83
N LEU A 595 8.22 -48.49 33.59
CA LEU A 595 7.85 -49.68 32.80
C LEU A 595 7.73 -49.34 31.30
N ASN A 596 8.67 -49.92 30.55
CA ASN A 596 8.69 -50.33 29.14
C ASN A 596 7.48 -50.03 28.24
N GLY A 597 7.80 -49.56 27.02
CA GLY A 597 7.20 -50.09 25.80
C GLY A 597 6.57 -49.08 24.85
N ALA A 598 7.08 -49.05 23.63
CA ALA A 598 6.49 -48.51 22.39
C ALA A 598 6.40 -46.98 22.27
N SER A 599 7.44 -46.44 21.65
CA SER A 599 7.42 -45.24 20.81
C SER A 599 6.21 -45.21 19.86
N GLY A 600 5.36 -44.20 20.03
CA GLY A 600 4.33 -43.79 19.08
C GLY A 600 4.38 -42.28 18.93
N ASP A 601 5.28 -41.80 18.07
CA ASP A 601 5.32 -40.41 17.64
C ASP A 601 3.95 -40.00 17.07
N GLY A 602 3.49 -38.81 17.44
CA GLY A 602 2.22 -38.26 17.00
C GLY A 602 2.20 -38.02 15.49
N GLU A 603 1.63 -38.95 14.74
CA GLU A 603 1.31 -38.76 13.33
C GLU A 603 0.14 -37.76 13.17
N ASP A 604 0.42 -36.65 12.48
CA ASP A 604 -0.56 -35.64 12.07
C ASP A 604 -1.66 -36.25 11.16
N CYS A 605 -2.92 -35.87 11.37
CA CYS A 605 -4.04 -36.33 10.54
C CYS A 605 -4.09 -35.58 9.19
N ILE A 606 -4.55 -36.25 8.12
CA ILE A 606 -4.67 -35.67 6.78
C ILE A 606 -6.11 -35.21 6.52
N GLY A 607 -6.30 -33.92 6.21
CA GLY A 607 -7.58 -33.37 5.75
C GLY A 607 -7.48 -32.85 4.31
N ALA A 608 -8.59 -32.89 3.56
CA ALA A 608 -8.62 -32.38 2.19
C ALA A 608 -9.94 -31.64 1.86
N LEU A 609 -9.80 -30.40 1.39
CA LEU A 609 -10.83 -29.59 0.74
C LEU A 609 -10.19 -29.09 -0.57
N ASP A 610 -10.74 -29.52 -1.69
CA ASP A 610 -10.38 -29.13 -3.07
C ASP A 610 -9.02 -29.61 -3.64
N GLY A 611 -8.60 -30.85 -3.33
CA GLY A 611 -7.46 -31.47 -4.02
C GLY A 611 -6.07 -30.99 -3.59
N THR A 612 -5.96 -30.05 -2.65
CA THR A 612 -4.69 -29.71 -1.97
C THR A 612 -4.56 -30.47 -0.66
N HIS A 613 -3.48 -31.27 -0.54
CA HIS A 613 -3.15 -32.02 0.67
C HIS A 613 -2.61 -31.07 1.74
N VAL A 614 -3.24 -30.99 2.91
CA VAL A 614 -2.70 -30.23 4.06
C VAL A 614 -2.64 -31.15 5.28
N ARG A 615 -1.45 -31.26 5.89
CA ARG A 615 -1.27 -31.96 7.18
C ARG A 615 -1.93 -31.12 8.28
N VAL A 616 -2.86 -31.70 9.00
CA VAL A 616 -3.62 -31.03 10.07
C VAL A 616 -3.15 -31.58 11.42
N LYS A 617 -2.67 -30.67 12.29
CA LYS A 617 -2.41 -31.01 13.70
C LYS A 617 -3.75 -31.04 14.43
N VAL A 618 -4.16 -32.22 14.84
CA VAL A 618 -5.33 -32.41 15.71
C VAL A 618 -4.85 -32.40 17.16
N SER A 619 -5.57 -31.69 18.04
CA SER A 619 -5.28 -31.67 19.48
C SER A 619 -5.17 -33.11 20.03
N PRO A 620 -4.25 -33.43 20.95
CA PRO A 620 -4.15 -34.75 21.57
C PRO A 620 -5.46 -35.22 22.22
N ILE A 621 -6.30 -34.28 22.64
CA ILE A 621 -7.62 -34.52 23.26
C ILE A 621 -8.64 -34.99 22.20
N ASP A 622 -8.55 -34.46 20.99
CA ASP A 622 -9.46 -34.76 19.87
C ASP A 622 -8.93 -35.88 18.96
N ALA A 623 -7.63 -36.16 18.97
CA ALA A 623 -6.99 -37.21 18.17
C ALA A 623 -7.67 -38.60 18.30
N PRO A 624 -8.13 -39.06 19.48
CA PRO A 624 -8.87 -40.32 19.62
C PRO A 624 -10.20 -40.34 18.84
N ARG A 625 -10.81 -39.17 18.60
CA ARG A 625 -12.09 -39.05 17.90
C ARG A 625 -11.96 -39.32 16.39
N TYR A 626 -10.75 -39.17 15.84
CA TYR A 626 -10.45 -39.27 14.41
C TYR A 626 -9.52 -40.45 14.07
N ARG A 627 -8.80 -41.02 15.05
CA ARG A 627 -7.99 -42.24 14.86
C ARG A 627 -8.88 -43.43 14.48
N GLY A 628 -8.48 -44.16 13.43
CA GLY A 628 -9.20 -45.34 12.93
C GLY A 628 -10.45 -45.03 12.09
N LYS A 629 -10.72 -43.76 11.78
CA LYS A 629 -11.80 -43.36 10.86
C LYS A 629 -11.24 -43.01 9.49
N TYR A 630 -12.06 -43.23 8.47
CA TYR A 630 -11.77 -42.90 7.08
C TYR A 630 -12.79 -41.89 6.56
N TYR A 631 -12.37 -41.04 5.63
CA TYR A 631 -13.21 -40.05 4.98
C TYR A 631 -13.59 -40.52 3.58
N LEU A 632 -14.86 -40.36 3.22
CA LEU A 632 -15.32 -40.52 1.84
C LEU A 632 -14.97 -39.25 1.05
N VAL A 633 -14.34 -39.41 -0.10
CA VAL A 633 -13.79 -38.29 -0.89
C VAL A 633 -14.14 -38.42 -2.37
N ASP A 634 -14.03 -37.31 -3.12
CA ASP A 634 -14.32 -37.32 -4.56
C ASP A 634 -13.34 -38.23 -5.35
N ALA A 635 -13.73 -38.64 -6.57
CA ALA A 635 -12.94 -39.47 -7.47
C ALA A 635 -11.58 -38.84 -7.85
N GLY A 636 -11.46 -37.50 -7.73
CA GLY A 636 -10.22 -36.75 -7.96
C GLY A 636 -9.13 -36.97 -6.90
N TYR A 637 -9.46 -37.53 -5.74
CA TYR A 637 -8.50 -37.78 -4.67
C TYR A 637 -7.75 -39.11 -4.87
N MET A 638 -6.52 -39.16 -4.35
CA MET A 638 -5.76 -40.41 -4.27
C MET A 638 -6.31 -41.30 -3.15
N LEU A 639 -6.37 -42.60 -3.40
CA LEU A 639 -6.78 -43.60 -2.41
C LEU A 639 -5.70 -43.73 -1.33
N LYS A 640 -6.10 -43.61 -0.06
CA LYS A 640 -5.23 -43.78 1.12
C LYS A 640 -5.98 -44.52 2.23
N SER A 641 -5.28 -45.01 3.26
CA SER A 641 -5.93 -45.68 4.40
C SER A 641 -6.97 -44.80 5.12
N SER A 642 -6.79 -43.48 5.05
CA SER A 642 -7.69 -42.48 5.64
C SER A 642 -8.67 -41.84 4.65
N LEU A 643 -8.50 -42.01 3.33
CA LEU A 643 -9.31 -41.38 2.29
C LEU A 643 -9.80 -42.42 1.28
N LEU A 644 -11.12 -42.66 1.24
CA LEU A 644 -11.76 -43.65 0.38
C LEU A 644 -12.51 -42.98 -0.78
N PRO A 645 -11.87 -42.77 -1.95
CA PRO A 645 -12.55 -42.38 -3.18
C PRO A 645 -13.37 -43.54 -3.78
N PRO A 646 -14.38 -43.23 -4.62
CA PRO A 646 -15.13 -44.24 -5.35
C PRO A 646 -14.23 -45.02 -6.32
N TYR A 647 -14.67 -46.22 -6.72
CA TYR A 647 -14.00 -46.97 -7.77
C TYR A 647 -14.10 -46.23 -9.10
N ARG A 648 -12.94 -45.89 -9.67
CA ARG A 648 -12.82 -45.24 -10.98
C ARG A 648 -13.19 -46.21 -12.10
N GLY A 649 -13.84 -45.71 -13.15
CA GLY A 649 -14.26 -46.53 -14.29
C GLY A 649 -15.42 -47.49 -13.99
N ILE A 650 -16.06 -47.36 -12.82
CA ILE A 650 -17.26 -48.11 -12.43
C ILE A 650 -18.41 -47.10 -12.31
N ARG A 651 -19.63 -47.56 -12.62
CA ARG A 651 -20.86 -46.76 -12.53
C ARG A 651 -20.93 -46.00 -11.20
N TYR A 652 -21.35 -44.74 -11.22
CA TYR A 652 -21.29 -43.89 -10.02
C TYR A 652 -22.52 -43.00 -9.86
N HIS A 653 -23.17 -42.56 -10.94
CA HIS A 653 -24.26 -41.59 -10.81
C HIS A 653 -25.55 -42.27 -10.33
N LEU A 654 -26.27 -41.64 -9.39
CA LEU A 654 -27.51 -42.20 -8.83
C LEU A 654 -28.58 -42.52 -9.89
N LYS A 655 -28.66 -41.73 -10.97
CA LYS A 655 -29.57 -41.95 -12.11
C LYS A 655 -29.26 -43.24 -12.89
N GLU A 656 -28.00 -43.68 -12.90
CA GLU A 656 -27.61 -44.94 -13.53
C GLU A 656 -28.01 -46.16 -12.68
N TYR A 657 -28.31 -45.93 -11.39
CA TYR A 657 -28.77 -46.93 -10.44
C TYR A 657 -30.30 -46.97 -10.29
N SER A 658 -31.01 -45.87 -10.62
CA SER A 658 -32.48 -45.84 -10.60
C SER A 658 -33.11 -46.73 -11.68
N THR A 659 -32.39 -47.00 -12.77
CA THR A 659 -32.83 -47.88 -13.86
C THR A 659 -32.31 -49.31 -13.74
N ARG A 660 -31.18 -49.52 -13.05
CA ARG A 660 -30.54 -50.82 -12.88
C ARG A 660 -29.83 -50.92 -11.53
N ALA A 661 -30.24 -51.90 -10.72
CA ALA A 661 -29.60 -52.18 -9.44
C ALA A 661 -28.09 -52.50 -9.57
N PRO A 662 -27.30 -52.27 -8.50
CA PRO A 662 -25.88 -52.60 -8.46
C PRO A 662 -25.63 -54.09 -8.71
N LYS A 663 -24.69 -54.42 -9.60
CA LYS A 663 -24.42 -55.80 -10.03
C LYS A 663 -23.26 -56.48 -9.31
N ASN A 664 -22.41 -55.71 -8.63
CA ASN A 664 -21.26 -56.22 -7.91
C ASN A 664 -20.93 -55.33 -6.71
N ALA A 665 -20.06 -55.83 -5.83
CA ALA A 665 -19.63 -55.14 -4.62
C ALA A 665 -19.11 -53.72 -4.86
N ARG A 666 -18.41 -53.49 -5.98
CA ARG A 666 -17.84 -52.19 -6.32
C ARG A 666 -18.88 -51.19 -6.80
N GLU A 667 -19.86 -51.63 -7.59
CA GLU A 667 -21.02 -50.82 -7.98
C GLU A 667 -21.87 -50.48 -6.76
N LEU A 668 -22.08 -51.42 -5.84
CA LEU A 668 -22.83 -51.15 -4.61
C LEU A 668 -22.12 -50.12 -3.71
N PHE A 669 -20.80 -50.24 -3.56
CA PHE A 669 -19.99 -49.25 -2.86
C PHE A 669 -20.13 -47.86 -3.50
N ASN A 670 -19.97 -47.76 -4.82
CA ASN A 670 -20.12 -46.50 -5.56
C ASN A 670 -21.53 -45.91 -5.43
N HIS A 671 -22.58 -46.74 -5.48
CA HIS A 671 -23.96 -46.31 -5.31
C HIS A 671 -24.19 -45.67 -3.94
N ARG A 672 -23.73 -46.32 -2.86
CA ARG A 672 -23.86 -45.79 -1.49
C ARG A 672 -22.98 -44.56 -1.27
N HIS A 673 -21.78 -44.55 -1.84
CA HIS A 673 -20.90 -43.39 -1.84
C HIS A 673 -21.56 -42.16 -2.49
N ALA A 674 -22.13 -42.33 -3.69
CA ALA A 674 -22.84 -41.27 -4.38
C ALA A 674 -24.11 -40.81 -3.63
N SER A 675 -24.82 -41.73 -2.98
CA SER A 675 -25.99 -41.42 -2.16
C SER A 675 -25.65 -40.50 -0.98
N LEU A 676 -24.55 -40.80 -0.27
CA LEU A 676 -24.08 -39.97 0.85
C LEU A 676 -23.59 -38.59 0.38
N ARG A 677 -22.85 -38.53 -0.73
CA ARG A 677 -22.40 -37.27 -1.33
C ARG A 677 -23.57 -36.37 -1.70
N ASN A 678 -24.59 -36.92 -2.35
CA ASN A 678 -25.74 -36.16 -2.80
C ASN A 678 -26.52 -35.54 -1.63
N ALA A 679 -26.55 -36.17 -0.45
CA ALA A 679 -27.16 -35.57 0.73
C ALA A 679 -26.43 -34.28 1.16
N ILE A 680 -25.10 -34.28 1.13
CA ILE A 680 -24.28 -33.10 1.45
C ILE A 680 -24.44 -32.03 0.36
N GLU A 681 -24.35 -32.41 -0.91
CA GLU A 681 -24.51 -31.47 -2.03
C GLU A 681 -25.89 -30.82 -2.06
N ARG A 682 -26.95 -31.58 -1.74
CA ARG A 682 -28.32 -31.06 -1.60
C ARG A 682 -28.43 -30.05 -0.47
N CYS A 683 -27.87 -30.36 0.71
CA CYS A 683 -27.86 -29.46 1.87
C CYS A 683 -27.25 -28.09 1.51
N PHE A 684 -26.07 -28.08 0.89
CA PHE A 684 -25.41 -26.84 0.50
C PHE A 684 -26.04 -26.17 -0.73
N GLY A 685 -26.57 -26.95 -1.68
CA GLY A 685 -27.25 -26.43 -2.87
C GLY A 685 -28.48 -25.59 -2.51
N VAL A 686 -29.33 -26.11 -1.62
CA VAL A 686 -30.52 -25.40 -1.13
C VAL A 686 -30.13 -24.09 -0.45
N LEU A 687 -29.11 -24.10 0.40
CA LEU A 687 -28.64 -22.90 1.09
C LEU A 687 -28.02 -21.86 0.14
N LYS A 688 -27.24 -22.28 -0.86
CA LYS A 688 -26.63 -21.38 -1.85
C LYS A 688 -27.68 -20.65 -2.70
N LYS A 689 -28.75 -21.35 -3.10
CA LYS A 689 -29.85 -20.74 -3.87
C LYS A 689 -30.70 -19.81 -3.01
N ARG A 690 -30.98 -20.22 -1.77
CA ARG A 690 -31.78 -19.41 -0.83
C ARG A 690 -31.04 -18.18 -0.31
N PHE A 691 -29.72 -18.29 -0.12
CA PHE A 691 -28.87 -17.21 0.35
C PHE A 691 -27.71 -16.97 -0.64
N PRO A 692 -27.88 -16.06 -1.62
CA PRO A 692 -26.88 -15.79 -2.66
C PRO A 692 -25.50 -15.41 -2.12
N ILE A 693 -25.42 -14.91 -0.88
CA ILE A 693 -24.15 -14.61 -0.19
C ILE A 693 -23.27 -15.83 0.04
N ILE A 694 -23.85 -17.04 0.16
CA ILE A 694 -23.10 -18.30 0.31
C ILE A 694 -22.53 -18.77 -1.05
N GLY A 695 -23.16 -18.35 -2.15
CA GLY A 695 -22.74 -18.69 -3.51
C GLY A 695 -21.75 -17.69 -4.16
N SER A 696 -21.43 -16.56 -3.53
CA SER A 696 -20.56 -15.55 -4.15
C SER A 696 -19.10 -16.02 -4.19
N LEU A 697 -18.51 -16.09 -5.39
CA LEU A 697 -17.12 -16.46 -5.73
C LEU A 697 -16.02 -15.55 -5.14
N THR A 698 -16.32 -14.74 -4.14
CA THR A 698 -15.27 -14.02 -3.40
C THR A 698 -14.67 -14.96 -2.37
N ASP A 699 -13.45 -15.44 -2.65
CA ASP A 699 -12.65 -16.27 -1.73
C ASP A 699 -12.68 -15.66 -0.32
N PRO A 700 -13.38 -16.29 0.63
CA PRO A 700 -13.37 -15.79 1.99
C PRO A 700 -12.05 -16.18 2.63
N THR A 701 -11.20 -15.20 2.93
CA THR A 701 -9.99 -15.39 3.74
C THR A 701 -10.38 -15.59 5.21
N TYR A 702 -11.03 -16.70 5.54
CA TYR A 702 -11.33 -17.10 6.92
C TYR A 702 -10.25 -18.05 7.44
N SER A 703 -9.98 -18.00 8.74
CA SER A 703 -9.12 -18.99 9.40
C SER A 703 -9.72 -20.39 9.33
N PHE A 704 -8.87 -21.41 9.45
CA PHE A 704 -9.27 -22.82 9.33
C PHE A 704 -10.37 -23.23 10.32
N ASP A 705 -10.28 -22.78 11.57
CA ASP A 705 -11.29 -23.08 12.59
C ASP A 705 -12.66 -22.50 12.21
N THR A 706 -12.67 -21.26 11.73
CA THR A 706 -13.88 -20.60 11.25
C THR A 706 -14.46 -21.31 10.01
N GLN A 707 -13.63 -21.79 9.09
CA GLN A 707 -14.11 -22.56 7.94
C GLN A 707 -14.81 -23.86 8.37
N THR A 708 -14.28 -24.53 9.39
CA THR A 708 -14.86 -25.77 9.93
C THR A 708 -16.20 -25.51 10.61
N GLU A 709 -16.32 -24.42 11.38
CA GLU A 709 -17.57 -24.01 12.03
C GLU A 709 -18.65 -23.59 11.02
N ILE A 710 -18.27 -22.95 9.92
CA ILE A 710 -19.20 -22.54 8.86
C ILE A 710 -19.91 -23.76 8.26
N ILE A 711 -19.20 -24.86 8.02
CA ILE A 711 -19.78 -26.09 7.47
C ILE A 711 -20.86 -26.64 8.41
N LEU A 712 -20.55 -26.73 9.71
CA LEU A 712 -21.48 -27.19 10.73
C LEU A 712 -22.70 -26.25 10.87
N ALA A 713 -22.45 -24.94 10.88
CA ALA A 713 -23.49 -23.93 10.96
C ALA A 713 -24.43 -24.00 9.74
N CYS A 714 -23.90 -24.22 8.54
CA CYS A 714 -24.71 -24.44 7.34
C CYS A 714 -25.57 -25.70 7.47
N SER A 715 -25.02 -26.83 7.89
CA SER A 715 -25.82 -28.06 8.07
C SER A 715 -26.92 -27.91 9.11
N ILE A 716 -26.65 -27.23 10.23
CA ILE A 716 -27.65 -26.94 11.27
C ILE A 716 -28.74 -26.02 10.72
N LEU A 717 -28.35 -24.96 10.00
CA LEU A 717 -29.27 -24.01 9.38
C LEU A 717 -30.16 -24.69 8.34
N HIS A 718 -29.61 -25.59 7.53
CA HIS A 718 -30.38 -26.38 6.58
C HIS A 718 -31.45 -27.22 7.29
N ASN A 719 -31.06 -27.98 8.33
CA ASN A 719 -32.00 -28.82 9.08
C ASN A 719 -33.10 -28.00 9.77
N PHE A 720 -32.74 -26.84 10.33
CA PHE A 720 -33.71 -25.91 10.90
C PHE A 720 -34.70 -25.42 9.84
N LEU A 721 -34.22 -24.99 8.68
CA LEU A 721 -35.07 -24.50 7.60
C LEU A 721 -35.97 -25.60 7.01
N MET A 722 -35.49 -26.83 6.91
CA MET A 722 -36.30 -27.97 6.49
C MET A 722 -37.45 -28.27 7.46
N GLY A 723 -37.31 -27.92 8.74
CA GLY A 723 -38.36 -28.10 9.75
C GLY A 723 -39.31 -26.91 9.90
N VAL A 724 -38.85 -25.69 9.60
CA VAL A 724 -39.61 -24.45 9.87
C VAL A 724 -40.21 -23.82 8.61
N ASP A 725 -39.49 -23.84 7.49
CA ASP A 725 -39.91 -23.20 6.24
C ASP A 725 -39.27 -23.88 5.02
N PRO A 726 -39.74 -25.07 4.63
CA PRO A 726 -39.21 -25.79 3.48
C PRO A 726 -39.69 -25.13 2.18
N ASP A 727 -38.77 -24.47 1.47
CA ASP A 727 -39.05 -23.94 0.13
C ASP A 727 -39.02 -25.07 -0.91
N GLU A 728 -40.19 -25.65 -1.16
CA GLU A 728 -40.36 -26.81 -2.06
C GLU A 728 -39.87 -26.52 -3.49
N ASN A 729 -39.94 -25.27 -3.95
CA ASN A 729 -39.50 -24.89 -5.29
C ASN A 729 -37.98 -24.94 -5.41
N ILE A 730 -37.25 -24.37 -4.43
CA ILE A 730 -35.79 -24.42 -4.40
C ILE A 730 -35.30 -25.87 -4.22
N ILE A 731 -35.96 -26.64 -3.36
CA ILE A 731 -35.62 -28.05 -3.13
C ILE A 731 -35.78 -28.85 -4.43
N ALA A 732 -36.91 -28.72 -5.11
CA ALA A 732 -37.15 -29.39 -6.39
C ALA A 732 -36.19 -28.93 -7.51
N GLU A 733 -35.77 -27.67 -7.50
CA GLU A 733 -34.80 -27.14 -8.45
C GLU A 733 -33.40 -27.71 -8.21
N VAL A 734 -32.94 -27.79 -6.96
CA VAL A 734 -31.66 -28.39 -6.59
C VAL A 734 -31.67 -29.89 -6.89
N ASP A 735 -32.77 -30.59 -6.59
CA ASP A 735 -32.91 -32.01 -6.89
C ASP A 735 -32.81 -32.26 -8.41
N ARG A 736 -33.46 -31.44 -9.24
CA ARG A 736 -33.35 -31.52 -10.71
C ARG A 736 -31.93 -31.26 -11.23
N GLU A 737 -31.18 -30.34 -10.62
CA GLU A 737 -29.79 -30.06 -10.99
C GLU A 737 -28.85 -31.21 -10.63
N LEU A 738 -29.02 -31.79 -9.43
CA LEU A 738 -28.27 -32.96 -8.99
C LEU A 738 -28.61 -34.21 -9.83
N GLU A 739 -29.84 -34.33 -10.32
CA GLU A 739 -30.28 -35.41 -11.21
C GLU A 739 -29.79 -35.28 -12.66
N ASN A 740 -29.59 -34.04 -13.16
CA ASN A 740 -29.22 -33.80 -14.56
C ASN A 740 -27.72 -33.78 -14.84
N GLY A 741 -26.87 -33.87 -13.81
CA GLY A 741 -25.44 -34.17 -13.93
C GLY A 741 -24.61 -33.05 -14.57
N THR A 742 -23.67 -32.50 -13.79
CA THR A 742 -22.56 -31.69 -14.33
C THR A 742 -21.69 -32.58 -15.24
N GLN A 743 -21.44 -32.15 -16.47
CA GLN A 743 -20.54 -32.81 -17.44
C GLN A 743 -19.13 -33.05 -16.86
N PRO A 744 -18.40 -34.07 -17.35
CA PRO A 744 -17.19 -34.56 -16.73
C PRO A 744 -16.07 -33.52 -16.78
N ARG A 745 -15.56 -33.09 -15.60
CA ARG A 745 -14.20 -32.55 -15.52
C ARG A 745 -13.24 -33.72 -15.79
N GLU A 746 -12.45 -33.59 -16.84
CA GLU A 746 -11.47 -34.57 -17.29
C GLU A 746 -10.69 -35.15 -16.11
N ALA A 747 -10.79 -36.48 -15.93
CA ALA A 747 -10.02 -37.19 -14.94
C ALA A 747 -8.55 -37.17 -15.35
N LEU A 748 -7.77 -36.28 -14.73
CA LEU A 748 -6.31 -36.30 -14.82
C LEU A 748 -5.82 -37.69 -14.40
N ARG A 749 -5.23 -38.44 -15.34
CA ARG A 749 -4.57 -39.72 -15.09
C ARG A 749 -3.35 -39.48 -14.20
N TYR A 750 -3.52 -39.55 -12.89
CA TYR A 750 -2.40 -39.72 -11.97
C TYR A 750 -1.97 -41.19 -11.95
N ARG A 751 -0.68 -41.41 -12.18
CA ARG A 751 0.01 -42.71 -12.09
C ARG A 751 -0.12 -43.21 -10.64
N ASP A 752 -0.68 -44.40 -10.44
CA ASP A 752 -0.55 -45.12 -9.17
C ASP A 752 0.95 -45.38 -8.96
N ASN A 753 1.57 -44.58 -8.09
CA ASN A 753 2.88 -44.91 -7.54
C ASN A 753 2.67 -45.92 -6.42
N ASP A 754 3.57 -46.89 -6.32
CA ASP A 754 3.67 -47.89 -5.25
C ASP A 754 3.83 -47.22 -3.88
N ASP A 755 2.70 -46.79 -3.30
CA ASP A 755 2.59 -46.29 -1.93
C ASP A 755 1.92 -47.36 -1.07
N GLU A 756 2.61 -47.81 -0.01
CA GLU A 756 2.13 -48.87 0.89
C GLU A 756 0.78 -48.48 1.55
N ASP A 757 0.57 -47.18 1.76
CA ASP A 757 -0.66 -46.63 2.32
C ASP A 757 -1.86 -46.72 1.36
N ALA A 758 -1.62 -46.58 0.06
CA ALA A 758 -2.66 -46.76 -0.96
C ALA A 758 -3.13 -48.23 -1.03
N ARG A 759 -2.21 -49.19 -0.85
CA ARG A 759 -2.56 -50.62 -0.75
C ARG A 759 -3.42 -50.90 0.48
N ARG A 760 -3.09 -50.31 1.64
CA ARG A 760 -3.90 -50.41 2.86
C ARG A 760 -5.30 -49.82 2.66
N GLY A 761 -5.39 -48.63 2.03
CA GLY A 761 -6.67 -48.03 1.66
C GLY A 761 -7.50 -48.88 0.70
N ALA A 762 -6.88 -49.54 -0.27
CA ALA A 762 -7.55 -50.46 -1.18
C ALA A 762 -8.14 -51.67 -0.45
N ILE A 763 -7.39 -52.27 0.48
CA ILE A 763 -7.86 -53.40 1.30
C ILE A 763 -9.06 -52.98 2.15
N ILE A 764 -8.99 -51.81 2.81
CA ILE A 764 -10.11 -51.28 3.61
C ILE A 764 -11.36 -51.09 2.74
N ARG A 765 -11.21 -50.44 1.57
CA ARG A 765 -12.32 -50.19 0.65
C ARG A 765 -12.93 -51.49 0.12
N ASP A 766 -12.09 -52.44 -0.30
CA ASP A 766 -12.52 -53.72 -0.85
C ASP A 766 -13.23 -54.57 0.22
N ASN A 767 -12.75 -54.56 1.47
CA ASN A 767 -13.40 -55.24 2.59
C ASN A 767 -14.77 -54.64 2.90
N ILE A 768 -14.89 -53.30 2.92
CA ILE A 768 -16.17 -52.61 3.11
C ILE A 768 -17.13 -52.95 1.97
N ALA A 769 -16.67 -52.87 0.72
CA ALA A 769 -17.48 -53.20 -0.46
C ALA A 769 -17.96 -54.66 -0.41
N ALA A 770 -17.11 -55.61 -0.03
CA ALA A 770 -17.46 -57.02 0.11
C ALA A 770 -18.46 -57.26 1.25
N ALA A 771 -18.25 -56.63 2.42
CA ALA A 771 -19.19 -56.73 3.54
C ALA A 771 -20.57 -56.17 3.17
N MET A 772 -20.61 -54.99 2.53
CA MET A 772 -21.84 -54.38 2.02
C MET A 772 -22.53 -55.27 0.98
N TRP A 773 -21.76 -55.92 0.10
CA TRP A 773 -22.30 -56.82 -0.90
C TRP A 773 -22.91 -58.07 -0.30
N ASN A 774 -22.23 -58.66 0.69
CA ASN A 774 -22.75 -59.82 1.40
C ASN A 774 -24.07 -59.49 2.09
N ASP A 775 -24.16 -58.35 2.78
CA ASP A 775 -25.41 -57.87 3.39
C ASP A 775 -26.51 -57.58 2.36
N TYR A 776 -26.13 -57.05 1.19
CA TYR A 776 -27.06 -56.74 0.09
C TYR A 776 -27.56 -57.97 -0.69
N VAL A 777 -26.85 -59.09 -0.62
CA VAL A 777 -27.29 -60.36 -1.24
C VAL A 777 -28.06 -61.23 -0.24
N LEU A 778 -27.83 -61.03 1.06
CA LEU A 778 -28.51 -61.75 2.14
C LEU A 778 -29.88 -61.14 2.50
N ASN A 779 -30.08 -59.85 2.24
CA ASN A 779 -31.35 -59.12 2.34
C ASN A 779 -31.92 -58.82 0.96
#